data_AF-A0A2P5A195-F1
#
_entry.id   AF-A0A2P5A195-F1
#
_cell.length_a   1.000
_cell.length_b   1.000
_cell.length_c   1.000
_cell.angle_alpha   90.00
_cell.angle_beta   90.00
_cell.angle_gamma   90.00
#
_symmetry.space_group_name_H-M   'P 1'
#
loop_
_entity.id
_entity.type
_entity.pdbx_description
1 polymer ?
#
loop_
_entity_poly.entity_id
_entity_poly.type
_entity_poly.pdbx_seq_one_letter_code
_entity_poly.pdbx_strand_id
1 'polypeptide(L)'
;MLAPRLLVPILLFSIAEAVEETVNVGYSVYKGQALSNGVSQWLGIRYAAPPLGELRFAPPQDPPHTEGVQDATQHGKYCLGTGRSPTDTDTSEDCLFLDVQAPTSATAGAKLPVFLYIQGGGFSLNSNPNTNASGLIINSGHAIVVVSLNYRVGPYGFMTDCDKILPNNGLRDQRKVLEWVQKHISRFGGDPNHVTLGGSSAGAASVTFHLAANNGTDQGFFHAAIAESPSFASTLSVTQSQYMYTQFATRVGCVGKDNLACMRNKTAVELQTNNFNIPLPGASKPPNYMWLPVLDREFVQDFSYRVFQKGKFVKVPTIYGDDTNGGTKFAPKDTATLQQSNNYVLDQYPDLTLNMLGQINEMYPNPNNSCPAIGCYWRHASNVYQEARYMCPGMYVSSVVTKHGKNAWVYRWNVEDPDQMASGLGVPHTVELAALWGADYFPDPPASYRDGQINANASRAMQHYWLNFIKYYNPNGRPVDSSSNYTKWEAWADNAQSRLTFQTGGLTEMIFVDSGLKRRCEFWSTNGIALTINLLEMSKPYMLWVGGKEVAGTGEPIAVENPAKTAIFAECHSASPQDVDDAVQLAHKVFKSGVWAKAPRHTRADVLDKAADLLASRLSVLIPLEVEQTGRAIREMQAQVPSLVRWFRYFAAVLRTEERPVLPTMGKLHNWIERVPLGVVVQITPFNHPLLIAVKKLAPALAAGNSVVLKPSELTPLTSLLLGPILKEAGLPDGVFNVLPGLGATTGRDLVSHPLVRKVDITGGTVAGRAIGSIVGNNLARYNAELGGKAPLIVFEKANLEVAVNGVAFGSFIATGQTCVAATRIIIHNSILATVEEKLSQKAKSIARRMGSPTNTNSAMGPLISSKQLGNVVGLVDDAVANGARVVCGGKRMTGISEVDGTNFAEGYFFPPTILASSPECDITKTSIWREEAFGPVILLVGFESEQEALKLANDSEFGLGAALWTDDLSQAFRVSEQIESGIVWVNTHHRNDPSSPWGGATTASGVGSENGVEAYYAYTTTKSIIINYAAGDEAAADDWFREDGAQVRYG
;
A
#
# COMPACT_ATOMS: atom_id res chain seq x y z
N MET A 1 34.11 -65.73 -55.40
CA MET A 1 35.33 -65.00 -55.00
C MET A 1 34.94 -64.00 -53.94
N LEU A 2 35.27 -64.32 -52.68
CA LEU A 2 35.13 -63.46 -51.50
C LEU A 2 36.40 -62.62 -51.36
N ALA A 3 36.28 -61.32 -51.12
CA ALA A 3 37.34 -60.49 -50.53
C ALA A 3 36.69 -59.39 -49.65
N PRO A 4 37.13 -59.21 -48.38
CA PRO A 4 36.43 -58.39 -47.40
C PRO A 4 37.01 -56.97 -47.25
N ARG A 5 36.17 -56.05 -46.77
CA ARG A 5 36.55 -54.69 -46.32
C ARG A 5 37.22 -54.79 -44.95
N LEU A 6 38.48 -54.35 -44.85
CA LEU A 6 39.10 -54.02 -43.56
C LEU A 6 38.67 -52.59 -43.16
N LEU A 7 37.92 -52.49 -42.06
CA LEU A 7 37.74 -51.26 -41.28
C LEU A 7 38.77 -51.31 -40.14
N VAL A 8 39.70 -50.35 -40.12
CA VAL A 8 40.61 -50.10 -39.00
C VAL A 8 39.92 -49.10 -38.07
N PRO A 9 39.70 -49.39 -36.78
CA PRO A 9 39.26 -48.38 -35.82
C PRO A 9 40.48 -47.59 -35.35
N ILE A 10 40.53 -46.30 -35.71
CA ILE A 10 41.46 -45.34 -35.10
C ILE A 10 40.89 -45.01 -33.72
N LEU A 11 41.45 -45.62 -32.68
CA LEU A 11 41.29 -45.18 -31.29
C LEU A 11 41.99 -43.83 -31.12
N LEU A 12 41.24 -42.74 -31.27
CA LEU A 12 41.63 -41.42 -30.78
C LEU A 12 41.50 -41.44 -29.24
N PHE A 13 42.60 -41.71 -28.54
CA PHE A 13 42.71 -41.35 -27.13
C PHE A 13 42.70 -39.82 -27.02
N SER A 14 41.53 -39.26 -26.71
CA SER A 14 41.42 -37.90 -26.18
C SER A 14 42.09 -37.90 -24.80
N ILE A 15 43.35 -37.47 -24.73
CA ILE A 15 43.97 -37.12 -23.45
C ILE A 15 43.24 -35.86 -22.98
N ALA A 16 42.26 -36.01 -22.10
CA ALA A 16 41.60 -34.89 -21.46
C ALA A 16 42.55 -34.33 -20.39
N GLU A 17 43.22 -33.22 -20.70
CA GLU A 17 44.09 -32.52 -19.74
C GLU A 17 43.24 -31.85 -18.65
N ALA A 18 43.71 -31.94 -17.40
CA ALA A 18 43.12 -31.22 -16.27
C ALA A 18 43.17 -29.70 -16.52
N VAL A 19 42.26 -28.95 -15.89
CA VAL A 19 42.30 -27.48 -15.92
C VAL A 19 43.66 -27.02 -15.40
N GLU A 20 44.40 -26.29 -16.22
CA GLU A 20 45.67 -25.70 -15.81
C GLU A 20 45.45 -24.71 -14.66
N GLU A 21 46.43 -24.59 -13.74
CA GLU A 21 46.39 -23.55 -12.70
C GLU A 21 46.30 -22.14 -13.28
N THR A 22 46.73 -21.96 -14.54
CA THR A 22 46.61 -20.71 -15.29
C THR A 22 45.38 -20.73 -16.19
N VAL A 23 44.33 -19.98 -15.82
CA VAL A 23 43.05 -19.94 -16.55
C VAL A 23 42.88 -18.58 -17.23
N ASN A 24 42.72 -18.58 -18.55
CA ASN A 24 42.34 -17.40 -19.32
C ASN A 24 40.82 -17.26 -19.30
N VAL A 25 40.26 -16.11 -18.90
CA VAL A 25 38.80 -15.84 -18.90
C VAL A 25 38.37 -14.84 -19.99
N GLY A 26 39.22 -14.62 -20.99
CA GLY A 26 38.96 -13.76 -22.15
C GLY A 26 39.42 -12.31 -21.94
N TYR A 27 39.11 -11.70 -20.79
CA TYR A 27 39.56 -10.34 -20.46
C TYR A 27 40.86 -10.31 -19.64
N SER A 28 41.21 -11.42 -18.99
CA SER A 28 42.38 -11.55 -18.13
C SER A 28 42.82 -13.01 -18.05
N VAL A 29 44.04 -13.25 -17.56
CA VAL A 29 44.61 -14.57 -17.30
C VAL A 29 44.95 -14.65 -15.83
N TYR A 30 44.44 -15.66 -15.11
CA TYR A 30 44.62 -15.81 -13.66
C TYR A 30 45.39 -17.08 -13.34
N LYS A 31 46.37 -16.99 -12.43
CA LYS A 31 47.11 -18.13 -11.91
C LYS A 31 46.65 -18.46 -10.48
N GLY A 32 45.97 -19.59 -10.34
CA GLY A 32 45.56 -20.16 -9.06
C GLY A 32 46.63 -21.08 -8.47
N GLN A 33 46.20 -21.95 -7.55
CA GLN A 33 47.05 -22.91 -6.86
C GLN A 33 46.31 -24.24 -6.63
N ALA A 34 46.96 -25.36 -6.90
CA ALA A 34 46.53 -26.67 -6.43
C ALA A 34 46.94 -26.92 -4.97
N LEU A 35 45.99 -27.35 -4.15
CA LEU A 35 46.21 -27.75 -2.75
C LEU A 35 46.46 -29.25 -2.65
N SER A 36 47.11 -29.67 -1.55
CA SER A 36 47.43 -31.08 -1.29
C SER A 36 46.20 -31.97 -1.02
N ASN A 37 45.02 -31.37 -0.80
CA ASN A 37 43.75 -32.07 -0.54
C ASN A 37 42.94 -32.37 -1.83
N GLY A 38 43.53 -32.13 -3.01
CA GLY A 38 42.89 -32.40 -4.31
C GLY A 38 41.93 -31.31 -4.77
N VAL A 39 41.97 -30.13 -4.15
CA VAL A 39 41.21 -28.94 -4.56
C VAL A 39 42.17 -27.91 -5.16
N SER A 40 41.80 -27.33 -6.30
CA SER A 40 42.45 -26.15 -6.86
C SER A 40 41.61 -24.92 -6.58
N GLN A 41 42.28 -23.82 -6.28
CA GLN A 41 41.65 -22.55 -5.93
C GLN A 41 42.18 -21.40 -6.78
N TRP A 42 41.27 -20.53 -7.20
CA TRP A 42 41.54 -19.25 -7.82
C TRP A 42 40.81 -18.19 -7.00
N LEU A 43 41.56 -17.55 -6.12
CA LEU A 43 41.09 -16.57 -5.16
C LEU A 43 41.33 -15.17 -5.74
N GLY A 44 40.38 -14.25 -5.61
CA GLY A 44 40.56 -12.86 -6.05
C GLY A 44 40.40 -12.62 -7.56
N ILE A 45 39.55 -13.38 -8.25
CA ILE A 45 39.23 -13.13 -9.67
C ILE A 45 38.33 -11.90 -9.78
N ARG A 46 38.76 -10.87 -10.51
CA ARG A 46 37.95 -9.66 -10.73
C ARG A 46 36.79 -9.94 -11.68
N TYR A 47 35.55 -9.79 -11.25
CA TYR A 47 34.37 -10.01 -12.11
C TYR A 47 33.72 -8.72 -12.64
N ALA A 48 34.08 -7.56 -12.08
CA ALA A 48 33.59 -6.25 -12.49
C ALA A 48 34.69 -5.18 -12.37
N ALA A 49 34.51 -4.06 -13.07
CA ALA A 49 35.41 -2.91 -12.95
C ALA A 49 35.47 -2.39 -11.49
N PRO A 50 36.63 -1.89 -11.02
CA PRO A 50 36.72 -1.25 -9.71
C PRO A 50 35.67 -0.15 -9.56
N PRO A 51 34.82 -0.14 -8.50
CA PRO A 51 33.79 0.87 -8.32
C PRO A 51 34.36 2.16 -7.72
N LEU A 52 35.40 2.70 -8.36
CA LEU A 52 36.16 3.88 -7.97
C LEU A 52 35.81 5.08 -8.87
N GLY A 53 36.08 6.30 -8.39
CA GLY A 53 35.86 7.53 -9.14
C GLY A 53 34.40 7.66 -9.61
N GLU A 54 34.19 7.81 -10.92
CA GLU A 54 32.85 7.91 -11.52
C GLU A 54 32.01 6.62 -11.37
N LEU A 55 32.64 5.46 -11.19
CA LEU A 55 31.95 4.20 -10.95
C LEU A 55 31.52 4.05 -9.47
N ARG A 56 31.96 4.95 -8.58
CA ARG A 56 31.46 4.97 -7.20
C ARG A 56 29.97 5.29 -7.20
N PHE A 57 29.21 4.42 -6.53
CA PHE A 57 27.74 4.40 -6.49
C PHE A 57 27.04 4.14 -7.84
N ALA A 58 27.76 3.72 -8.88
CA ALA A 58 27.18 3.34 -10.16
C ALA A 58 26.92 1.82 -10.25
N PRO A 59 26.02 1.36 -11.13
CA PRO A 59 25.88 -0.06 -11.46
C PRO A 59 27.21 -0.69 -11.92
N PRO A 60 27.47 -1.97 -11.59
CA PRO A 60 28.72 -2.62 -11.95
C PRO A 60 28.91 -2.68 -13.47
N GLN A 61 30.15 -2.49 -13.92
CA GLN A 61 30.56 -2.57 -15.33
C GLN A 61 31.45 -3.80 -15.57
N ASP A 62 31.60 -4.19 -16.83
CA ASP A 62 32.50 -5.28 -17.22
C ASP A 62 33.93 -5.01 -16.72
N PRO A 63 34.66 -6.07 -16.31
CA PRO A 63 36.02 -5.92 -15.82
C PRO A 63 36.95 -5.41 -16.95
N PRO A 64 37.95 -4.57 -16.63
CA PRO A 64 38.90 -4.10 -17.62
C PRO A 64 39.76 -5.25 -18.15
N HIS A 65 40.23 -5.12 -19.39
CA HIS A 65 41.25 -6.00 -19.92
C HIS A 65 42.59 -5.76 -19.21
N THR A 66 43.27 -6.84 -18.82
CA THR A 66 44.59 -6.77 -18.22
C THR A 66 45.62 -7.49 -19.06
N GLU A 67 46.82 -6.93 -19.19
CA GLU A 67 47.97 -7.60 -19.81
C GLU A 67 48.72 -8.46 -18.76
N GLY A 68 49.20 -9.63 -19.18
CA GLY A 68 49.95 -10.55 -18.30
C GLY A 68 49.08 -11.41 -17.37
N VAL A 69 49.75 -12.30 -16.62
CA VAL A 69 49.13 -13.24 -15.70
C VAL A 69 48.91 -12.58 -14.33
N GLN A 70 47.66 -12.55 -13.88
CA GLN A 70 47.25 -12.05 -12.58
C GLN A 70 47.38 -13.14 -11.52
N ASP A 71 47.85 -12.78 -10.33
CA ASP A 71 47.89 -13.70 -9.19
C ASP A 71 46.47 -13.91 -8.65
N ALA A 72 46.03 -15.17 -8.61
CA ALA A 72 44.77 -15.60 -8.01
C ALA A 72 45.01 -16.63 -6.89
N THR A 73 46.10 -16.48 -6.13
CA THR A 73 46.39 -17.32 -4.96
C THR A 73 45.95 -16.68 -3.63
N GLN A 74 45.46 -15.45 -3.68
CA GLN A 74 45.03 -14.68 -2.50
C GLN A 74 43.65 -14.06 -2.72
N HIS A 75 42.84 -14.00 -1.67
CA HIS A 75 41.53 -13.37 -1.74
C HIS A 75 41.64 -11.88 -2.06
N GLY A 76 40.65 -11.38 -2.83
CA GLY A 76 40.45 -9.94 -2.96
C GLY A 76 40.03 -9.30 -1.63
N LYS A 77 40.26 -7.99 -1.50
CA LYS A 77 39.84 -7.22 -0.31
C LYS A 77 38.32 -7.20 -0.15
N TYR A 78 37.85 -7.16 1.09
CA TYR A 78 36.43 -7.07 1.44
C TYR A 78 35.85 -5.72 1.01
N CYS A 79 34.60 -5.71 0.55
CA CYS A 79 33.89 -4.44 0.37
C CYS A 79 33.66 -3.74 1.72
N LEU A 80 33.79 -2.41 1.72
CA LEU A 80 33.58 -1.55 2.89
C LEU A 80 32.16 -1.71 3.46
N GLY A 81 32.07 -2.11 4.73
CA GLY A 81 30.83 -2.31 5.47
C GLY A 81 30.53 -1.25 6.51
N THR A 82 29.26 -1.00 6.80
CA THR A 82 28.77 -0.08 7.83
C THR A 82 29.33 -0.41 9.21
N GLY A 83 29.83 0.60 9.93
CA GLY A 83 30.38 0.45 11.28
C GLY A 83 31.76 -0.20 11.36
N ARG A 84 32.39 -0.59 10.23
CA ARG A 84 33.80 -1.00 10.23
C ARG A 84 34.73 0.20 10.34
N SER A 85 35.91 -0.03 10.94
CA SER A 85 36.95 0.98 11.07
C SER A 85 37.39 1.48 9.70
N PRO A 86 37.54 2.81 9.50
CA PRO A 86 38.07 3.37 8.26
C PRO A 86 39.55 3.01 8.03
N THR A 87 40.24 2.43 9.02
CA THR A 87 41.65 2.00 8.93
C THR A 87 41.82 0.49 8.73
N ASP A 88 40.73 -0.26 8.51
CA ASP A 88 40.76 -1.71 8.28
C ASP A 88 41.47 -2.03 6.95
N THR A 89 42.66 -2.63 7.03
CA THR A 89 43.53 -2.89 5.88
C THR A 89 43.01 -3.97 4.95
N ASP A 90 42.09 -4.82 5.44
CA ASP A 90 41.55 -5.94 4.68
C ASP A 90 40.36 -5.51 3.82
N THR A 91 39.85 -4.29 4.00
CA THR A 91 38.74 -3.73 3.23
C THR A 91 39.20 -2.73 2.16
N SER A 92 38.41 -2.58 1.10
CA SER A 92 38.62 -1.58 0.05
C SER A 92 37.31 -1.28 -0.69
N GLU A 93 37.26 -0.13 -1.38
CA GLU A 93 36.24 0.10 -2.42
C GLU A 93 36.53 -0.74 -3.66
N ASP A 94 37.81 -0.96 -4.00
CA ASP A 94 38.18 -1.94 -5.02
C ASP A 94 38.07 -3.35 -4.46
N CYS A 95 36.85 -3.90 -4.50
CA CYS A 95 36.48 -5.14 -3.82
C CYS A 95 35.67 -6.12 -4.66
N LEU A 96 35.39 -5.84 -5.94
CA LEU A 96 34.52 -6.68 -6.77
C LEU A 96 35.27 -7.89 -7.35
N PHE A 97 35.55 -8.84 -6.46
CA PHE A 97 36.25 -10.09 -6.74
C PHE A 97 35.38 -11.31 -6.40
N LEU A 98 35.63 -12.42 -7.05
CA LEU A 98 35.05 -13.73 -6.75
C LEU A 98 36.17 -14.77 -6.61
N ASP A 99 35.84 -15.87 -5.94
CA ASP A 99 36.72 -17.02 -5.78
C ASP A 99 36.08 -18.24 -6.44
N VAL A 100 36.91 -19.05 -7.12
CA VAL A 100 36.50 -20.34 -7.67
C VAL A 100 37.33 -21.44 -7.01
N GLN A 101 36.66 -22.46 -6.51
CA GLN A 101 37.29 -23.67 -5.96
C GLN A 101 36.73 -24.89 -6.67
N ALA A 102 37.60 -25.74 -7.22
CA ALA A 102 37.23 -26.88 -8.04
C ALA A 102 38.15 -28.08 -7.76
N PRO A 103 37.76 -29.32 -8.12
CA PRO A 103 38.66 -30.46 -8.11
C PRO A 103 39.90 -30.23 -8.96
N THR A 104 41.09 -30.58 -8.45
CA THR A 104 42.34 -30.46 -9.23
C THR A 104 42.33 -31.34 -10.49
N SER A 105 41.54 -32.42 -10.49
CA SER A 105 41.36 -33.31 -11.64
C SER A 105 40.26 -32.85 -12.62
N ALA A 106 39.55 -31.76 -12.34
CA ALA A 106 38.50 -31.25 -13.23
C ALA A 106 39.11 -30.86 -14.58
N THR A 107 38.40 -31.12 -15.67
CA THR A 107 38.77 -30.67 -17.03
C THR A 107 37.77 -29.60 -17.48
N ALA A 108 38.14 -28.76 -18.45
CA ALA A 108 37.22 -27.74 -18.98
C ALA A 108 35.92 -28.34 -19.59
N GLY A 109 35.92 -29.64 -19.92
CA GLY A 109 34.75 -30.38 -20.40
C GLY A 109 34.00 -31.18 -19.32
N ALA A 110 34.41 -31.12 -18.05
CA ALA A 110 33.89 -31.98 -16.98
C ALA A 110 32.40 -31.74 -16.65
N LYS A 111 31.90 -30.51 -16.85
CA LYS A 111 30.51 -30.10 -16.58
C LYS A 111 30.04 -30.48 -15.16
N LEU A 112 30.83 -30.11 -14.17
CA LEU A 112 30.52 -30.36 -12.77
C LEU A 112 29.40 -29.42 -12.28
N PRO A 113 28.44 -29.89 -11.46
CA PRO A 113 27.48 -29.03 -10.76
C PRO A 113 28.16 -27.85 -10.05
N VAL A 114 27.59 -26.65 -10.20
CA VAL A 114 28.11 -25.41 -9.63
C VAL A 114 27.27 -24.99 -8.43
N PHE A 115 27.91 -24.69 -7.30
CA PHE A 115 27.29 -24.04 -6.15
C PHE A 115 27.83 -22.63 -6.02
N LEU A 116 27.00 -21.63 -6.36
CA LEU A 116 27.33 -20.22 -6.13
C LEU A 116 26.77 -19.81 -4.77
N TYR A 117 27.64 -19.47 -3.83
CA TYR A 117 27.27 -19.11 -2.48
C TYR A 117 27.39 -17.61 -2.22
N ILE A 118 26.32 -16.99 -1.72
CA ILE A 118 26.28 -15.60 -1.28
C ILE A 118 26.25 -15.54 0.25
N GLN A 119 27.24 -14.89 0.84
CA GLN A 119 27.39 -14.70 2.28
C GLN A 119 26.43 -13.66 2.87
N GLY A 120 26.22 -13.76 4.19
CA GLY A 120 25.42 -12.84 4.99
C GLY A 120 26.10 -11.53 5.38
N GLY A 121 25.50 -10.85 6.36
CA GLY A 121 25.96 -9.55 6.90
C GLY A 121 24.91 -8.44 6.89
N GLY A 122 23.62 -8.79 6.74
CA GLY A 122 22.51 -7.84 6.81
C GLY A 122 22.53 -6.74 5.74
N PHE A 123 23.20 -6.97 4.61
CA PHE A 123 23.47 -5.98 3.55
C PHE A 123 24.28 -4.75 4.00
N SER A 124 24.70 -4.71 5.26
CA SER A 124 25.50 -3.64 5.86
C SER A 124 26.95 -4.07 6.07
N LEU A 125 27.17 -5.37 6.27
CA LEU A 125 28.46 -6.01 6.42
C LEU A 125 28.61 -7.06 5.32
N ASN A 126 29.86 -7.40 5.01
CA ASN A 126 30.22 -8.49 4.12
C ASN A 126 30.89 -9.59 4.96
N SER A 127 30.09 -10.39 5.66
CA SER A 127 30.53 -11.09 6.88
C SER A 127 31.46 -12.29 6.67
N ASN A 128 31.38 -13.00 5.54
CA ASN A 128 32.26 -14.14 5.26
C ASN A 128 32.42 -14.45 3.74
N PRO A 129 32.93 -13.51 2.91
CA PRO A 129 33.17 -13.75 1.49
C PRO A 129 34.31 -14.74 1.19
N ASN A 130 35.30 -14.86 2.07
CA ASN A 130 36.48 -15.73 1.88
C ASN A 130 36.19 -17.16 2.35
N THR A 131 35.21 -17.79 1.71
CA THR A 131 34.74 -19.14 2.09
C THR A 131 35.76 -20.20 1.68
N ASN A 132 36.15 -21.08 2.60
CA ASN A 132 36.92 -22.29 2.27
C ASN A 132 35.96 -23.44 1.93
N ALA A 133 35.84 -23.76 0.65
CA ALA A 133 34.91 -24.77 0.15
C ALA A 133 35.51 -26.18 0.10
N SER A 134 36.76 -26.36 0.53
CA SER A 134 37.48 -27.64 0.44
C SER A 134 36.70 -28.78 1.11
N GLY A 135 36.15 -28.56 2.31
CA GLY A 135 35.38 -29.57 3.04
C GLY A 135 34.17 -30.07 2.25
N LEU A 136 33.42 -29.17 1.62
CA LEU A 136 32.25 -29.51 0.81
C LEU A 136 32.64 -30.22 -0.50
N ILE A 137 33.70 -29.76 -1.18
CA ILE A 137 34.20 -30.37 -2.42
C ILE A 137 34.74 -31.79 -2.16
N ILE A 138 35.53 -31.98 -1.09
CA ILE A 138 36.08 -33.29 -0.71
C ILE A 138 34.94 -34.25 -0.37
N ASN A 139 33.97 -33.82 0.45
CA ASN A 139 32.85 -34.69 0.82
C ASN A 139 31.89 -34.97 -0.35
N SER A 140 31.94 -34.15 -1.40
CA SER A 140 31.25 -34.45 -2.66
C SER A 140 31.90 -35.59 -3.46
N GLY A 141 33.07 -36.09 -3.05
CA GLY A 141 33.91 -36.97 -3.87
C GLY A 141 34.49 -36.23 -5.07
N HIS A 142 34.86 -34.95 -4.88
CA HIS A 142 35.44 -34.09 -5.91
C HIS A 142 34.55 -33.93 -7.15
N ALA A 143 33.25 -33.71 -6.94
CA ALA A 143 32.22 -33.76 -7.99
C ALA A 143 31.40 -32.46 -8.12
N ILE A 144 31.85 -31.34 -7.55
CA ILE A 144 31.20 -30.02 -7.66
C ILE A 144 32.24 -28.92 -7.81
N VAL A 145 31.84 -27.76 -8.31
CA VAL A 145 32.59 -26.49 -8.29
C VAL A 145 31.88 -25.50 -7.37
N VAL A 146 32.63 -24.76 -6.56
CA VAL A 146 32.07 -23.74 -5.66
C VAL A 146 32.57 -22.36 -6.06
N VAL A 147 31.65 -21.40 -6.09
CA VAL A 147 31.93 -19.98 -6.35
C VAL A 147 31.46 -19.16 -5.16
N SER A 148 32.35 -18.34 -4.58
CA SER A 148 32.00 -17.30 -3.61
C SER A 148 32.39 -15.93 -4.16
N LEU A 149 31.86 -14.85 -3.57
CA LEU A 149 32.01 -13.50 -4.12
C LEU A 149 32.09 -12.42 -3.04
N ASN A 150 32.72 -11.32 -3.37
CA ASN A 150 32.54 -10.03 -2.71
C ASN A 150 31.50 -9.19 -3.49
N TYR A 151 30.70 -8.40 -2.78
CA TYR A 151 29.75 -7.45 -3.37
C TYR A 151 29.59 -6.22 -2.48
N ARG A 152 29.21 -5.07 -3.07
CA ARG A 152 29.06 -3.83 -2.29
C ARG A 152 27.90 -3.94 -1.29
N VAL A 153 28.16 -3.46 -0.08
CA VAL A 153 27.23 -3.42 1.05
C VAL A 153 27.12 -1.98 1.58
N GLY A 154 26.21 -1.75 2.53
CA GLY A 154 26.04 -0.46 3.17
C GLY A 154 25.65 0.65 2.17
N PRO A 155 26.13 1.88 2.34
CA PRO A 155 25.82 2.98 1.44
C PRO A 155 26.40 2.76 0.03
N TYR A 156 27.46 1.97 -0.12
CA TYR A 156 28.06 1.67 -1.42
C TYR A 156 27.18 0.74 -2.27
N GLY A 157 26.40 -0.12 -1.63
CA GLY A 157 25.55 -1.12 -2.30
C GLY A 157 24.08 -0.71 -2.44
N PHE A 158 23.53 0.10 -1.52
CA PHE A 158 22.07 0.25 -1.39
C PHE A 158 21.55 1.69 -1.28
N MET A 159 22.43 2.69 -1.30
CA MET A 159 22.02 4.10 -1.27
C MET A 159 21.39 4.55 -2.59
N THR A 160 20.49 5.53 -2.54
CA THR A 160 19.98 6.27 -3.70
C THR A 160 19.70 7.71 -3.30
N ASP A 161 19.88 8.63 -4.24
CA ASP A 161 19.58 10.06 -4.12
C ASP A 161 18.28 10.46 -4.85
N CYS A 162 17.47 9.47 -5.25
CA CYS A 162 16.25 9.62 -6.06
C CYS A 162 16.47 10.20 -7.46
N ASP A 163 17.72 10.35 -7.91
CA ASP A 163 18.05 10.96 -9.19
C ASP A 163 19.14 10.14 -9.91
N LYS A 164 20.41 10.40 -9.58
CA LYS A 164 21.56 9.88 -10.33
C LYS A 164 22.10 8.56 -9.79
N ILE A 165 21.85 8.23 -8.54
CA ILE A 165 22.30 6.99 -7.90
C ILE A 165 21.18 5.96 -8.00
N LEU A 166 21.38 4.98 -8.89
CA LEU A 166 20.53 3.80 -8.93
C LEU A 166 20.76 2.94 -7.68
N PRO A 167 19.70 2.55 -6.96
CA PRO A 167 19.81 1.69 -5.79
C PRO A 167 20.16 0.25 -6.16
N ASN A 168 20.35 -0.58 -5.13
CA ASN A 168 20.53 -2.04 -5.22
C ASN A 168 21.79 -2.48 -5.99
N ASN A 169 22.80 -1.63 -6.09
CA ASN A 169 24.10 -1.94 -6.65
C ASN A 169 24.72 -3.22 -6.07
N GLY A 170 24.52 -3.52 -4.78
CA GLY A 170 24.97 -4.78 -4.18
C GLY A 170 24.31 -6.03 -4.79
N LEU A 171 23.01 -5.97 -5.11
CA LEU A 171 22.31 -7.06 -5.82
C LEU A 171 22.71 -7.12 -7.30
N ARG A 172 23.04 -5.97 -7.91
CA ARG A 172 23.53 -5.91 -9.29
C ARG A 172 24.95 -6.47 -9.40
N ASP A 173 25.79 -6.27 -8.39
CA ASP A 173 27.11 -6.89 -8.28
C ASP A 173 26.98 -8.43 -8.26
N GLN A 174 26.06 -8.96 -7.47
CA GLN A 174 25.75 -10.40 -7.43
C GLN A 174 25.20 -10.91 -8.78
N ARG A 175 24.36 -10.10 -9.46
CA ARG A 175 23.88 -10.41 -10.81
C ARG A 175 25.04 -10.50 -11.81
N LYS A 176 26.02 -9.60 -11.70
CA LYS A 176 27.24 -9.63 -12.53
C LYS A 176 28.05 -10.90 -12.34
N VAL A 177 28.09 -11.44 -11.11
CA VAL A 177 28.72 -12.75 -10.85
C VAL A 177 27.93 -13.89 -11.50
N LEU A 178 26.59 -13.86 -11.47
CA LEU A 178 25.78 -14.86 -12.20
C LEU A 178 26.06 -14.83 -13.71
N GLU A 179 26.17 -13.65 -14.31
CA GLU A 179 26.58 -13.48 -15.71
C GLU A 179 27.99 -14.02 -15.97
N TRP A 180 28.92 -13.73 -15.05
CA TRP A 180 30.30 -14.22 -15.13
C TRP A 180 30.35 -15.74 -15.07
N VAL A 181 29.60 -16.37 -14.15
CA VAL A 181 29.51 -17.83 -14.03
C VAL A 181 29.00 -18.43 -15.33
N GLN A 182 27.91 -17.92 -15.90
CA GLN A 182 27.38 -18.41 -17.17
C GLN A 182 28.42 -18.35 -18.31
N LYS A 183 29.26 -17.32 -18.33
CA LYS A 183 30.23 -17.09 -19.41
C LYS A 183 31.55 -17.84 -19.22
N HIS A 184 31.98 -18.08 -17.97
CA HIS A 184 33.37 -18.45 -17.67
C HIS A 184 33.54 -19.70 -16.82
N ILE A 185 32.52 -20.20 -16.12
CA ILE A 185 32.71 -21.29 -15.14
C ILE A 185 33.16 -22.62 -15.77
N SER A 186 32.84 -22.84 -17.05
CA SER A 186 33.29 -24.01 -17.81
C SER A 186 34.80 -24.09 -17.92
N ARG A 187 35.51 -22.95 -17.87
CA ARG A 187 36.98 -22.92 -17.87
C ARG A 187 37.59 -23.48 -16.59
N PHE A 188 36.79 -23.60 -15.54
CA PHE A 188 37.14 -24.20 -14.25
C PHE A 188 36.48 -25.58 -14.06
N GLY A 189 35.88 -26.13 -15.13
CA GLY A 189 35.23 -27.44 -15.15
C GLY A 189 33.77 -27.47 -14.69
N GLY A 190 33.16 -26.32 -14.36
CA GLY A 190 31.76 -26.23 -13.95
C GLY A 190 30.78 -26.24 -15.13
N ASP A 191 29.54 -26.66 -14.89
CA ASP A 191 28.44 -26.59 -15.86
C ASP A 191 27.60 -25.32 -15.64
N PRO A 192 27.60 -24.35 -16.58
CA PRO A 192 26.73 -23.18 -16.48
C PRO A 192 25.23 -23.54 -16.54
N ASN A 193 24.86 -24.72 -17.05
CA ASN A 193 23.48 -25.21 -17.08
C ASN A 193 23.09 -26.03 -15.84
N HIS A 194 24.00 -26.16 -14.86
CA HIS A 194 23.72 -26.87 -13.61
C HIS A 194 24.20 -26.06 -12.41
N VAL A 195 23.52 -24.93 -12.15
CA VAL A 195 23.89 -23.97 -11.11
C VAL A 195 22.87 -23.96 -9.98
N THR A 196 23.33 -24.21 -8.75
CA THR A 196 22.55 -24.01 -7.51
C THR A 196 22.97 -22.69 -6.87
N LEU A 197 22.02 -21.76 -6.71
CA LEU A 197 22.23 -20.48 -6.04
C LEU A 197 21.97 -20.64 -4.53
N GLY A 198 23.02 -20.56 -3.73
CA GLY A 198 22.96 -20.65 -2.27
C GLY A 198 23.22 -19.32 -1.59
N GLY A 199 22.71 -19.16 -0.37
CA GLY A 199 23.15 -18.08 0.49
C GLY A 199 22.61 -18.17 1.90
N SER A 200 23.24 -17.39 2.80
CA SER A 200 22.87 -17.32 4.22
C SER A 200 22.54 -15.89 4.67
N SER A 201 21.57 -15.72 5.56
CA SER A 201 21.16 -14.41 6.09
C SER A 201 20.81 -13.39 4.99
N ALA A 202 21.57 -12.29 4.84
CA ALA A 202 21.42 -11.35 3.72
C ALA A 202 21.73 -11.99 2.34
N GLY A 203 22.61 -12.98 2.29
CA GLY A 203 22.81 -13.81 1.10
C GLY A 203 21.59 -14.69 0.80
N ALA A 204 20.92 -15.24 1.81
CA ALA A 204 19.64 -15.92 1.63
C ALA A 204 18.53 -14.97 1.18
N ALA A 205 18.51 -13.74 1.70
CA ALA A 205 17.65 -12.68 1.19
C ALA A 205 17.98 -12.38 -0.29
N SER A 206 19.26 -12.34 -0.65
CA SER A 206 19.72 -12.15 -2.03
C SER A 206 19.24 -13.26 -2.95
N VAL A 207 19.30 -14.53 -2.52
CA VAL A 207 18.70 -15.67 -3.23
C VAL A 207 17.22 -15.40 -3.51
N THR A 208 16.46 -14.97 -2.50
CA THR A 208 15.04 -14.64 -2.64
C THR A 208 14.79 -13.44 -3.58
N PHE A 209 15.64 -12.41 -3.54
CA PHE A 209 15.55 -11.29 -4.48
C PHE A 209 15.92 -11.70 -5.91
N HIS A 210 16.90 -12.56 -6.11
CA HIS A 210 17.26 -13.07 -7.44
C HIS A 210 16.18 -13.97 -8.03
N LEU A 211 15.46 -14.75 -7.20
CA LEU A 211 14.25 -15.47 -7.59
C LEU A 211 13.16 -14.52 -8.08
N ALA A 212 12.95 -13.39 -7.40
CA ALA A 212 11.88 -12.44 -7.69
C ALA A 212 12.23 -11.33 -8.70
N ALA A 213 13.52 -11.13 -8.95
CA ALA A 213 14.04 -10.09 -9.84
C ALA A 213 13.48 -10.22 -11.26
N ASN A 214 13.49 -9.11 -12.01
CA ASN A 214 12.95 -9.06 -13.36
C ASN A 214 11.53 -9.63 -13.46
N ASN A 215 10.70 -9.37 -12.44
CA ASN A 215 9.31 -9.83 -12.37
C ASN A 215 9.17 -11.37 -12.41
N GLY A 216 10.20 -12.09 -11.97
CA GLY A 216 10.26 -13.55 -12.00
C GLY A 216 10.62 -14.15 -13.35
N THR A 217 11.11 -13.35 -14.30
CA THR A 217 11.60 -13.86 -15.59
C THR A 217 12.86 -14.68 -15.39
N ASP A 218 12.80 -15.94 -15.80
CA ASP A 218 13.94 -16.85 -15.79
C ASP A 218 14.90 -16.52 -16.94
N GLN A 219 16.13 -16.13 -16.57
CA GLN A 219 17.21 -15.81 -17.50
C GLN A 219 18.22 -16.96 -17.63
N GLY A 220 17.96 -18.12 -17.01
CA GLY A 220 18.83 -19.30 -17.06
C GLY A 220 20.06 -19.22 -16.16
N PHE A 221 20.11 -18.26 -15.23
CA PHE A 221 21.29 -18.04 -14.38
C PHE A 221 21.49 -19.13 -13.32
N PHE A 222 20.42 -19.70 -12.81
CA PHE A 222 20.42 -20.75 -11.79
C PHE A 222 19.19 -21.65 -11.94
N HIS A 223 19.30 -22.87 -11.43
CA HIS A 223 18.40 -23.98 -11.72
C HIS A 223 17.84 -24.63 -10.45
N ALA A 224 18.41 -24.29 -9.28
CA ALA A 224 17.92 -24.58 -7.95
C ALA A 224 18.40 -23.50 -6.98
N ALA A 225 17.74 -23.36 -5.82
CA ALA A 225 18.08 -22.34 -4.83
C ALA A 225 18.11 -22.89 -3.40
N ILE A 226 19.07 -22.44 -2.59
CA ILE A 226 19.17 -22.73 -1.15
C ILE A 226 19.22 -21.39 -0.40
N ALA A 227 18.32 -21.19 0.55
CA ALA A 227 18.25 -19.97 1.35
C ALA A 227 18.20 -20.30 2.85
N GLU A 228 19.35 -20.09 3.50
CA GLU A 228 19.60 -20.35 4.93
C GLU A 228 19.33 -19.05 5.72
N SER A 229 18.19 -18.97 6.40
CA SER A 229 17.65 -17.77 7.07
C SER A 229 17.34 -16.61 6.10
N PRO A 230 16.35 -16.73 5.19
CA PRO A 230 16.00 -15.68 4.23
C PRO A 230 15.48 -14.42 4.93
N SER A 231 16.23 -13.32 4.85
CA SER A 231 15.91 -12.08 5.57
C SER A 231 14.86 -11.22 4.85
N PHE A 232 13.66 -11.05 5.41
CA PHE A 232 12.65 -10.08 4.94
C PHE A 232 12.62 -8.85 5.84
N ALA A 233 13.19 -7.76 5.31
CA ALA A 233 13.35 -6.50 6.00
C ALA A 233 12.21 -5.51 5.76
N SER A 234 12.17 -4.46 6.58
CA SER A 234 11.56 -3.19 6.20
C SER A 234 12.18 -2.72 4.87
N THR A 235 11.39 -2.74 3.80
CA THR A 235 11.81 -2.35 2.45
C THR A 235 11.29 -0.95 2.21
N LEU A 236 12.17 0.00 1.89
CA LEU A 236 11.78 1.39 1.62
C LEU A 236 11.62 1.60 0.12
N SER A 237 10.73 2.52 -0.29
CA SER A 237 10.74 3.06 -1.65
C SER A 237 11.95 3.96 -1.88
N VAL A 238 12.26 4.23 -3.14
CA VAL A 238 13.30 5.21 -3.55
C VAL A 238 13.08 6.52 -2.79
N THR A 239 11.88 7.10 -2.84
CA THR A 239 11.53 8.34 -2.14
C THR A 239 11.71 8.27 -0.63
N GLN A 240 11.30 7.17 0.02
CA GLN A 240 11.47 7.03 1.47
C GLN A 240 12.94 6.89 1.86
N SER A 241 13.74 6.22 1.03
CA SER A 241 15.16 6.01 1.28
C SER A 241 16.00 7.29 1.16
N GLN A 242 15.46 8.34 0.52
CA GLN A 242 16.13 9.63 0.32
C GLN A 242 16.61 10.29 1.61
N TYR A 243 15.89 10.08 2.71
CA TYR A 243 16.30 10.66 3.99
C TYR A 243 17.67 10.11 4.43
N MET A 244 17.95 8.82 4.18
CA MET A 244 19.23 8.20 4.54
C MET A 244 20.37 8.82 3.74
N TYR A 245 20.15 9.03 2.44
CA TYR A 245 21.10 9.74 1.58
C TYR A 245 21.35 11.15 2.08
N THR A 246 20.29 11.92 2.32
CA THR A 246 20.36 13.31 2.78
C THR A 246 21.18 13.42 4.07
N GLN A 247 20.90 12.53 5.03
CA GLN A 247 21.60 12.49 6.31
C GLN A 247 23.07 12.07 6.15
N PHE A 248 23.37 11.08 5.30
CA PHE A 248 24.74 10.64 5.03
C PHE A 248 25.56 11.73 4.31
N ALA A 249 25.02 12.33 3.25
CA ALA A 249 25.63 13.43 2.51
C ALA A 249 25.89 14.65 3.40
N THR A 250 24.95 14.98 4.30
CA THR A 250 25.11 16.06 5.27
C THR A 250 26.28 15.79 6.23
N ARG A 251 26.38 14.57 6.79
CA ARG A 251 27.45 14.21 7.73
C ARG A 251 28.84 14.30 7.13
N VAL A 252 28.99 13.96 5.85
CA VAL A 252 30.29 14.06 5.16
C VAL A 252 30.55 15.44 4.54
N GLY A 253 29.65 16.40 4.73
CA GLY A 253 29.79 17.78 4.27
C GLY A 253 29.51 17.99 2.78
N CYS A 254 28.80 17.08 2.13
CA CYS A 254 28.43 17.18 0.71
C CYS A 254 27.02 17.75 0.52
N VAL A 255 26.86 19.02 0.90
CA VAL A 255 25.59 19.77 0.79
C VAL A 255 25.69 20.75 -0.38
N GLY A 256 24.80 20.64 -1.37
CA GLY A 256 24.78 21.53 -2.54
C GLY A 256 24.16 20.90 -3.79
N LYS A 257 24.14 21.66 -4.89
CA LYS A 257 23.54 21.25 -6.17
C LYS A 257 24.22 20.04 -6.83
N ASP A 258 25.50 19.81 -6.53
CA ASP A 258 26.28 18.67 -7.04
C ASP A 258 26.87 17.82 -5.89
N ASN A 259 25.96 17.38 -5.00
CA ASN A 259 26.29 16.55 -3.85
C ASN A 259 26.94 15.21 -4.24
N LEU A 260 26.52 14.56 -5.34
CA LEU A 260 27.13 13.32 -5.84
C LEU A 260 28.58 13.52 -6.26
N ALA A 261 28.90 14.58 -7.02
CA ALA A 261 30.29 14.86 -7.37
C ALA A 261 31.16 15.09 -6.13
N CYS A 262 30.63 15.81 -5.12
CA CYS A 262 31.31 15.94 -3.83
C CYS A 262 31.57 14.58 -3.17
N MET A 263 30.55 13.70 -3.10
CA MET A 263 30.68 12.36 -2.53
C MET A 263 31.69 11.49 -3.26
N ARG A 264 31.76 11.59 -4.59
CA ARG A 264 32.77 10.91 -5.42
C ARG A 264 34.18 11.44 -5.21
N ASN A 265 34.32 12.72 -4.84
CA ASN A 265 35.63 13.31 -4.55
C ASN A 265 36.12 13.06 -3.11
N LYS A 266 35.27 12.53 -2.22
CA LYS A 266 35.68 12.12 -0.87
C LYS A 266 36.61 10.91 -0.90
N THR A 267 37.49 10.80 0.09
CA THR A 267 38.26 9.59 0.32
C THR A 267 37.39 8.49 0.94
N ALA A 268 37.76 7.22 0.74
CA ALA A 268 37.09 6.08 1.39
C ALA A 268 37.06 6.24 2.92
N VAL A 269 38.15 6.75 3.51
CA VAL A 269 38.29 7.02 4.95
C VAL A 269 37.26 8.05 5.43
N GLU A 270 37.07 9.16 4.71
CA GLU A 270 36.08 10.19 5.07
C GLU A 270 34.64 9.65 5.03
N LEU A 271 34.31 8.88 3.99
CA LEU A 271 32.98 8.27 3.86
C LEU A 271 32.75 7.21 4.94
N GLN A 272 33.74 6.36 5.17
CA GLN A 272 33.67 5.25 6.12
C GLN A 272 33.60 5.74 7.57
N THR A 273 34.28 6.84 7.92
CA THR A 273 34.19 7.48 9.24
C THR A 273 32.76 7.91 9.59
N ASN A 274 31.94 8.20 8.58
CA ASN A 274 30.55 8.64 8.74
C ASN A 274 29.51 7.54 8.43
N ASN A 275 29.98 6.31 8.19
CA ASN A 275 29.16 5.18 7.77
C ASN A 275 28.64 4.39 8.99
N PHE A 276 27.61 4.93 9.64
CA PHE A 276 26.91 4.30 10.76
C PHE A 276 25.39 4.43 10.62
N ASN A 277 24.64 3.52 11.26
CA ASN A 277 23.18 3.51 11.22
C ASN A 277 22.58 4.70 11.99
N ILE A 278 21.47 5.22 11.50
CA ILE A 278 20.62 6.21 12.16
C ILE A 278 19.18 5.67 12.29
N PRO A 279 18.34 6.21 13.19
CA PRO A 279 16.94 5.79 13.31
C PRO A 279 16.16 5.99 12.01
N LEU A 280 15.38 4.97 11.61
CA LEU A 280 14.40 5.10 10.54
C LEU A 280 13.32 6.12 10.93
N PRO A 281 12.60 6.75 9.97
CA PRO A 281 11.47 7.60 10.29
C PRO A 281 10.44 6.84 11.14
N GLY A 282 10.09 7.40 12.31
CA GLY A 282 9.19 6.76 13.27
C GLY A 282 9.87 5.80 14.28
N ALA A 283 11.14 5.45 14.08
CA ALA A 283 11.93 4.67 15.04
C ALA A 283 12.61 5.56 16.10
N SER A 284 12.84 5.00 17.28
CA SER A 284 13.50 5.68 18.40
C SER A 284 15.02 5.48 18.39
N LYS A 285 15.47 4.32 17.91
CA LYS A 285 16.89 3.96 17.77
C LYS A 285 17.18 3.45 16.35
N PRO A 286 18.46 3.40 15.94
CA PRO A 286 18.83 2.80 14.67
C PRO A 286 18.40 1.32 14.60
N PRO A 287 17.93 0.84 13.43
CA PRO A 287 17.74 -0.59 13.22
C PRO A 287 19.08 -1.32 13.27
N ASN A 288 19.05 -2.65 13.41
CA ASN A 288 20.26 -3.47 13.30
C ASN A 288 20.95 -3.28 11.94
N TYR A 289 20.14 -3.13 10.89
CA TYR A 289 20.59 -2.92 9.52
C TYR A 289 19.74 -1.83 8.87
N MET A 290 20.39 -0.71 8.54
CA MET A 290 19.73 0.43 7.90
C MET A 290 19.77 0.32 6.37
N TRP A 291 20.93 -0.06 5.82
CA TRP A 291 21.12 -0.19 4.39
C TRP A 291 20.62 -1.54 3.91
N LEU A 292 19.46 -1.53 3.26
CA LEU A 292 18.72 -2.69 2.81
C LEU A 292 18.29 -2.49 1.34
N PRO A 293 17.93 -3.56 0.62
CA PRO A 293 17.35 -3.44 -0.72
C PRO A 293 16.18 -2.45 -0.74
N VAL A 294 16.19 -1.57 -1.75
CA VAL A 294 15.21 -0.49 -1.95
C VAL A 294 14.25 -0.90 -3.07
N LEU A 295 12.96 -0.63 -2.91
CA LEU A 295 11.95 -0.84 -3.92
C LEU A 295 12.17 0.14 -5.08
N ASP A 296 12.89 -0.30 -6.11
CA ASP A 296 13.29 0.48 -7.29
C ASP A 296 12.43 0.20 -8.52
N ARG A 297 11.51 -0.77 -8.44
CA ARG A 297 10.63 -1.20 -9.53
C ARG A 297 11.40 -1.69 -10.78
N GLU A 298 12.69 -1.99 -10.64
CA GLU A 298 13.55 -2.54 -11.70
C GLU A 298 14.14 -3.88 -11.25
N PHE A 299 15.01 -3.87 -10.24
CA PHE A 299 15.54 -5.10 -9.67
C PHE A 299 14.62 -5.65 -8.57
N VAL A 300 14.25 -4.78 -7.62
CA VAL A 300 13.28 -5.06 -6.56
C VAL A 300 11.95 -4.49 -7.02
N GLN A 301 11.18 -5.34 -7.71
CA GLN A 301 9.93 -4.98 -8.37
C GLN A 301 8.78 -4.67 -7.40
N ASP A 302 8.79 -5.36 -6.26
CA ASP A 302 7.72 -5.29 -5.30
C ASP A 302 8.20 -5.69 -3.90
N PHE A 303 7.38 -5.46 -2.87
CA PHE A 303 7.67 -5.98 -1.53
C PHE A 303 7.71 -7.51 -1.53
N SER A 304 8.61 -8.08 -0.74
CA SER A 304 8.98 -9.50 -0.82
C SER A 304 7.80 -10.46 -0.62
N TYR A 305 6.87 -10.23 0.31
CA TYR A 305 5.69 -11.09 0.43
C TYR A 305 4.77 -10.97 -0.81
N ARG A 306 4.60 -9.76 -1.35
CA ARG A 306 3.67 -9.46 -2.46
C ARG A 306 4.15 -10.00 -3.80
N VAL A 307 5.46 -9.95 -4.08
CA VAL A 307 6.02 -10.46 -5.34
C VAL A 307 5.80 -11.97 -5.47
N PHE A 308 5.99 -12.70 -4.37
CA PHE A 308 5.72 -14.14 -4.30
C PHE A 308 4.22 -14.45 -4.32
N GLN A 309 3.39 -13.68 -3.60
CA GLN A 309 1.93 -13.82 -3.67
C GLN A 309 1.40 -13.73 -5.11
N LYS A 310 1.95 -12.82 -5.92
CA LYS A 310 1.60 -12.63 -7.34
C LYS A 310 2.18 -13.70 -8.27
N GLY A 311 2.93 -14.67 -7.74
CA GLY A 311 3.58 -15.71 -8.53
C GLY A 311 4.76 -15.23 -9.37
N LYS A 312 5.31 -14.03 -9.09
CA LYS A 312 6.37 -13.38 -9.89
C LYS A 312 7.76 -13.77 -9.41
N PHE A 313 8.14 -15.03 -9.62
CA PHE A 313 9.47 -15.54 -9.29
C PHE A 313 9.87 -16.71 -10.19
N VAL A 314 11.17 -16.94 -10.34
CA VAL A 314 11.77 -18.05 -11.10
C VAL A 314 11.40 -19.40 -10.47
N LYS A 315 10.83 -20.31 -11.26
CA LYS A 315 10.23 -21.56 -10.80
C LYS A 315 11.25 -22.70 -10.77
N VAL A 316 12.12 -22.69 -9.76
CA VAL A 316 13.13 -23.73 -9.52
C VAL A 316 12.88 -24.46 -8.20
N PRO A 317 13.41 -25.69 -8.00
CA PRO A 317 13.37 -26.36 -6.71
C PRO A 317 14.14 -25.55 -5.65
N THR A 318 13.65 -25.53 -4.40
CA THR A 318 14.23 -24.69 -3.34
C THR A 318 14.42 -25.40 -2.00
N ILE A 319 15.50 -25.09 -1.29
CA ILE A 319 15.64 -25.35 0.16
C ILE A 319 15.52 -24.02 0.92
N TYR A 320 14.72 -24.00 1.97
CA TYR A 320 14.62 -22.89 2.92
C TYR A 320 14.76 -23.40 4.35
N GLY A 321 15.38 -22.63 5.24
CA GLY A 321 15.37 -22.97 6.67
C GLY A 321 15.96 -21.87 7.52
N ASP A 322 16.09 -22.15 8.81
CA ASP A 322 16.61 -21.23 9.82
C ASP A 322 17.03 -22.01 11.09
N ASP A 323 17.82 -21.38 11.95
CA ASP A 323 18.21 -21.92 13.26
C ASP A 323 17.07 -21.88 14.27
N THR A 324 17.11 -22.66 15.34
CA THR A 324 16.05 -22.61 16.37
C THR A 324 15.98 -21.27 17.11
N ASN A 325 17.11 -20.57 17.29
CA ASN A 325 17.19 -19.33 18.06
C ASN A 325 17.96 -18.21 17.35
N GLY A 326 17.82 -18.09 16.04
CA GLY A 326 18.45 -17.06 15.19
C GLY A 326 18.32 -15.63 15.72
N GLY A 327 17.27 -15.30 16.45
CA GLY A 327 17.06 -13.94 16.99
C GLY A 327 18.03 -13.48 18.08
N THR A 328 18.69 -14.42 18.80
CA THR A 328 19.42 -14.10 20.04
C THR A 328 20.68 -13.28 19.84
N LYS A 329 21.29 -13.35 18.65
CA LYS A 329 22.45 -12.52 18.28
C LYS A 329 22.08 -11.06 18.01
N PHE A 330 20.79 -10.75 17.83
CA PHE A 330 20.33 -9.44 17.35
C PHE A 330 19.63 -8.62 18.43
N ALA A 331 18.75 -9.25 19.21
CA ALA A 331 18.03 -8.52 20.24
C ALA A 331 18.96 -8.08 21.39
N PRO A 332 18.80 -6.87 21.95
CA PRO A 332 19.60 -6.41 23.08
C PRO A 332 19.43 -7.30 24.31
N LYS A 333 20.53 -7.86 24.84
CA LYS A 333 20.50 -8.77 26.00
C LYS A 333 19.94 -8.14 27.27
N ASP A 334 20.00 -6.82 27.37
CA ASP A 334 19.49 -6.03 28.49
C ASP A 334 17.99 -5.69 28.39
N THR A 335 17.27 -6.22 27.39
CA THR A 335 15.82 -6.02 27.22
C THR A 335 15.03 -6.60 28.41
N ALA A 336 14.73 -5.76 29.39
CA ALA A 336 14.14 -6.13 30.67
C ALA A 336 12.61 -5.97 30.73
N THR A 337 12.00 -5.16 29.84
CA THR A 337 10.56 -4.89 29.85
C THR A 337 9.89 -5.16 28.51
N LEU A 338 8.58 -5.40 28.52
CA LEU A 338 7.77 -5.51 27.30
C LEU A 338 7.86 -4.24 26.44
N GLN A 339 7.90 -3.06 27.07
CA GLN A 339 8.09 -1.80 26.38
C GLN A 339 9.42 -1.75 25.62
N GLN A 340 10.53 -2.16 26.26
CA GLN A 340 11.83 -2.22 25.60
C GLN A 340 11.82 -3.20 24.43
N SER A 341 11.14 -4.35 24.58
CA SER A 341 10.95 -5.29 23.47
C SER A 341 10.15 -4.68 22.33
N ASN A 342 9.03 -4.01 22.62
CA ASN A 342 8.19 -3.37 21.59
C ASN A 342 8.93 -2.25 20.87
N ASN A 343 9.70 -1.44 21.61
CA ASN A 343 10.53 -0.40 21.01
C ASN A 343 11.58 -1.00 20.10
N TYR A 344 12.27 -2.07 20.51
CA TYR A 344 13.22 -2.76 19.64
C TYR A 344 12.54 -3.26 18.36
N VAL A 345 11.36 -3.87 18.46
CA VAL A 345 10.59 -4.35 17.29
C VAL A 345 10.19 -3.19 16.38
N LEU A 346 9.73 -2.07 16.93
CA LEU A 346 9.41 -0.84 16.17
C LEU A 346 10.65 -0.22 15.52
N ASP A 347 11.80 -0.28 16.18
CA ASP A 347 13.06 0.22 15.60
C ASP A 347 13.45 -0.58 14.35
N GLN A 348 13.04 -1.86 14.26
CA GLN A 348 13.23 -2.68 13.05
C GLN A 348 12.09 -2.52 12.03
N TYR A 349 10.85 -2.32 12.49
CA TYR A 349 9.61 -2.27 11.69
C TYR A 349 8.72 -1.09 12.13
N PRO A 350 9.04 0.14 11.70
CA PRO A 350 8.39 1.35 12.22
C PRO A 350 6.92 1.51 11.82
N ASP A 351 6.46 0.79 10.78
CA ASP A 351 5.07 0.84 10.28
C ASP A 351 4.09 -0.02 11.10
N LEU A 352 4.56 -0.74 12.13
CA LEU A 352 3.67 -1.54 12.98
C LEU A 352 2.73 -0.64 13.79
N THR A 353 1.43 -0.93 13.72
CA THR A 353 0.40 -0.23 14.51
C THR A 353 0.36 -0.73 15.96
N LEU A 354 -0.22 0.07 16.85
CA LEU A 354 -0.44 -0.35 18.25
C LEU A 354 -1.26 -1.65 18.35
N ASN A 355 -2.26 -1.84 17.47
CA ASN A 355 -3.04 -3.07 17.42
C ASN A 355 -2.21 -4.28 17.01
N MET A 356 -1.33 -4.12 16.02
CA MET A 356 -0.38 -5.16 15.60
C MET A 356 0.59 -5.52 16.73
N LEU A 357 1.13 -4.52 17.44
CA LEU A 357 1.98 -4.77 18.62
C LEU A 357 1.23 -5.51 19.73
N GLY A 358 -0.05 -5.17 19.97
CA GLY A 358 -0.91 -5.91 20.89
C GLY A 358 -1.01 -7.39 20.52
N GLN A 359 -1.31 -7.69 19.25
CA GLN A 359 -1.39 -9.07 18.76
C GLN A 359 -0.06 -9.81 18.84
N ILE A 360 1.06 -9.14 18.54
CA ILE A 360 2.41 -9.70 18.73
C ILE A 360 2.59 -10.11 20.19
N ASN A 361 2.32 -9.21 21.14
CA ASN A 361 2.51 -9.49 22.56
C ASN A 361 1.65 -10.65 23.07
N GLU A 362 0.45 -10.84 22.52
CA GLU A 362 -0.41 -11.99 22.82
C GLU A 362 0.13 -13.30 22.26
N MET A 363 0.69 -13.29 21.04
CA MET A 363 1.16 -14.49 20.36
C MET A 363 2.56 -14.94 20.81
N TYR A 364 3.36 -14.03 21.34
CA TYR A 364 4.70 -14.30 21.88
C TYR A 364 4.66 -14.22 23.42
N PRO A 365 4.10 -15.21 24.14
CA PRO A 365 4.12 -15.18 25.59
C PRO A 365 5.56 -15.24 26.11
N ASN A 366 5.90 -14.37 27.07
CA ASN A 366 7.16 -14.47 27.78
C ASN A 366 7.05 -15.59 28.84
N PRO A 367 7.81 -16.70 28.75
CA PRO A 367 7.69 -17.80 29.71
C PRO A 367 8.18 -17.45 31.12
N ASN A 368 8.84 -16.31 31.31
CA ASN A 368 9.52 -15.93 32.55
C ASN A 368 8.68 -15.01 33.45
N ASN A 369 7.59 -15.56 33.99
CA ASN A 369 6.62 -14.82 34.83
C ASN A 369 7.19 -14.40 36.21
N SER A 370 8.41 -14.82 36.57
CA SER A 370 9.07 -14.54 37.85
C SER A 370 10.59 -14.36 37.68
N CYS A 371 11.00 -13.35 36.91
CA CYS A 371 12.39 -13.18 36.51
C CYS A 371 13.14 -12.09 37.33
N PRO A 372 14.11 -12.46 38.18
CA PRO A 372 14.85 -11.54 39.06
C PRO A 372 16.15 -10.96 38.47
N ALA A 373 16.40 -11.11 37.16
CA ALA A 373 17.65 -10.70 36.50
C ALA A 373 17.42 -9.70 35.33
N ILE A 374 18.50 -9.07 34.84
CA ILE A 374 18.45 -8.18 33.66
C ILE A 374 18.15 -9.00 32.39
N GLY A 375 17.26 -8.52 31.51
CA GLY A 375 17.02 -9.16 30.20
C GLY A 375 15.78 -10.06 30.10
N CYS A 376 14.82 -9.98 31.01
CA CYS A 376 13.66 -10.89 31.06
C CYS A 376 12.82 -10.97 29.78
N TYR A 377 12.84 -9.94 28.93
CA TYR A 377 12.13 -9.91 27.64
C TYR A 377 13.07 -10.06 26.43
N TRP A 378 14.36 -10.33 26.65
CA TRP A 378 15.32 -10.56 25.58
C TRP A 378 14.90 -11.73 24.68
N ARG A 379 14.44 -12.84 25.27
CA ARG A 379 13.95 -14.00 24.50
C ARG A 379 12.67 -13.68 23.72
N HIS A 380 11.78 -12.87 24.29
CA HIS A 380 10.59 -12.37 23.60
C HIS A 380 11.00 -11.57 22.35
N ALA A 381 11.81 -10.52 22.51
CA ALA A 381 12.30 -9.68 21.42
C ALA A 381 13.05 -10.50 20.35
N SER A 382 13.89 -11.45 20.78
CA SER A 382 14.64 -12.35 19.89
C SER A 382 13.70 -13.20 19.03
N ASN A 383 12.70 -13.84 19.64
CA ASN A 383 11.77 -14.72 18.92
C ASN A 383 10.93 -13.92 17.92
N VAL A 384 10.43 -12.75 18.32
CA VAL A 384 9.69 -11.85 17.43
C VAL A 384 10.54 -11.46 16.23
N TYR A 385 11.76 -11.00 16.47
CA TYR A 385 12.68 -10.60 15.40
C TYR A 385 13.00 -11.76 14.46
N GLN A 386 13.32 -12.94 15.01
CA GLN A 386 13.67 -14.10 14.23
C GLN A 386 12.54 -14.55 13.30
N GLU A 387 11.35 -14.69 13.86
CA GLU A 387 10.23 -15.22 13.10
C GLU A 387 9.76 -14.23 12.04
N ALA A 388 9.69 -12.94 12.38
CA ALA A 388 9.37 -11.88 11.43
C ALA A 388 10.40 -11.80 10.29
N ARG A 389 11.69 -11.87 10.65
CA ARG A 389 12.79 -11.61 9.71
C ARG A 389 13.20 -12.82 8.89
N TYR A 390 13.14 -14.04 9.43
CA TYR A 390 13.78 -15.24 8.85
C TYR A 390 12.85 -16.45 8.69
N MET A 391 12.33 -17.01 9.79
CA MET A 391 11.56 -18.27 9.73
C MET A 391 10.28 -18.14 8.89
N CYS A 392 9.45 -17.15 9.18
CA CYS A 392 8.15 -17.00 8.53
C CYS A 392 8.27 -16.65 7.04
N PRO A 393 9.21 -15.81 6.60
CA PRO A 393 9.53 -15.64 5.18
C PRO A 393 9.86 -16.95 4.46
N GLY A 394 10.76 -17.77 5.01
CA GLY A 394 11.17 -19.04 4.39
C GLY A 394 10.01 -20.03 4.24
N MET A 395 9.19 -20.16 5.27
CA MET A 395 7.98 -20.98 5.23
C MET A 395 6.96 -20.46 4.20
N TYR A 396 6.74 -19.14 4.17
CA TYR A 396 5.82 -18.52 3.21
C TYR A 396 6.25 -18.75 1.77
N VAL A 397 7.53 -18.47 1.45
CA VAL A 397 8.06 -18.67 0.10
C VAL A 397 7.99 -20.14 -0.29
N SER A 398 8.30 -21.07 0.62
CA SER A 398 8.20 -22.51 0.36
C SER A 398 6.77 -22.94 0.01
N SER A 399 5.77 -22.46 0.75
CA SER A 399 4.36 -22.68 0.43
C SER A 399 4.00 -22.13 -0.96
N VAL A 400 4.47 -20.93 -1.30
CA VAL A 400 4.22 -20.33 -2.62
C VAL A 400 4.91 -21.13 -3.75
N VAL A 401 6.15 -21.58 -3.56
CA VAL A 401 6.90 -22.41 -4.51
C VAL A 401 6.16 -23.72 -4.79
N THR A 402 5.72 -24.43 -3.74
CA THR A 402 4.94 -25.67 -3.87
C THR A 402 3.62 -25.44 -4.61
N LYS A 403 2.89 -24.36 -4.29
CA LYS A 403 1.64 -24.01 -5.00
C LYS A 403 1.82 -23.77 -6.50
N HIS A 404 3.03 -23.43 -6.94
CA HIS A 404 3.37 -23.23 -8.35
C HIS A 404 4.04 -24.45 -8.99
N GLY A 405 3.88 -25.64 -8.41
CA GLY A 405 4.29 -26.91 -9.03
C GLY A 405 5.80 -27.19 -8.98
N LYS A 406 6.53 -26.55 -8.06
CA LYS A 406 7.96 -26.84 -7.82
C LYS A 406 8.17 -27.34 -6.39
N ASN A 407 9.11 -28.25 -6.21
CA ASN A 407 9.39 -28.79 -4.88
C ASN A 407 10.13 -27.76 -4.03
N ALA A 408 9.64 -27.53 -2.82
CA ALA A 408 10.35 -26.84 -1.77
C ALA A 408 10.64 -27.81 -0.62
N TRP A 409 11.76 -27.62 0.08
CA TRP A 409 12.12 -28.38 1.27
C TRP A 409 12.45 -27.40 2.39
N VAL A 410 11.82 -27.60 3.55
CA VAL A 410 12.03 -26.73 4.71
C VAL A 410 12.81 -27.48 5.79
N TYR A 411 13.83 -26.83 6.36
CA TYR A 411 14.55 -27.35 7.52
C TYR A 411 14.50 -26.41 8.74
N ARG A 412 14.83 -26.97 9.90
CA ARG A 412 15.23 -26.22 11.09
C ARG A 412 16.55 -26.78 11.62
N TRP A 413 17.53 -25.92 11.85
CA TRP A 413 18.75 -26.31 12.51
C TRP A 413 18.58 -26.23 14.03
N ASN A 414 18.65 -27.37 14.71
CA ASN A 414 18.50 -27.51 16.16
C ASN A 414 19.66 -28.32 16.78
N VAL A 415 20.87 -28.17 16.24
CA VAL A 415 22.06 -28.81 16.79
C VAL A 415 22.60 -27.96 17.92
N GLU A 416 22.38 -28.41 19.16
CA GLU A 416 22.73 -27.65 20.36
C GLU A 416 24.22 -27.82 20.70
N ASP A 417 24.93 -26.69 20.79
CA ASP A 417 26.30 -26.64 21.31
C ASP A 417 26.28 -26.30 22.81
N PRO A 418 27.00 -27.07 23.67
CA PRO A 418 26.97 -26.87 25.12
C PRO A 418 27.29 -25.43 25.57
N ASP A 419 28.26 -24.76 24.94
CA ASP A 419 28.68 -23.41 25.35
C ASP A 419 27.64 -22.36 24.91
N GLN A 420 27.05 -22.53 23.72
CA GLN A 420 25.98 -21.66 23.24
C GLN A 420 24.70 -21.80 24.10
N MET A 421 24.37 -23.02 24.52
CA MET A 421 23.28 -23.27 25.46
C MET A 421 23.57 -22.64 26.82
N ALA A 422 24.77 -22.83 27.36
CA ALA A 422 25.19 -22.25 28.64
C ALA A 422 25.16 -20.70 28.63
N SER A 423 25.46 -20.08 27.47
CA SER A 423 25.41 -18.62 27.30
C SER A 423 24.00 -18.04 27.13
N GLY A 424 22.98 -18.90 27.01
CA GLY A 424 21.59 -18.52 26.74
C GLY A 424 21.28 -18.19 25.28
N LEU A 425 22.26 -18.25 24.37
CA LEU A 425 22.05 -18.02 22.93
C LEU A 425 21.18 -19.10 22.30
N GLY A 426 21.26 -20.33 22.79
CA GLY A 426 20.57 -21.47 22.20
C GLY A 426 21.28 -21.97 20.94
N VAL A 427 20.54 -22.15 19.85
CA VAL A 427 21.08 -22.39 18.50
C VAL A 427 21.03 -21.07 17.71
N PRO A 428 22.11 -20.27 17.67
CA PRO A 428 22.06 -18.90 17.20
C PRO A 428 22.26 -18.78 15.68
N HIS A 429 21.93 -17.60 15.15
CA HIS A 429 21.92 -17.29 13.71
C HIS A 429 23.17 -17.75 12.96
N THR A 430 22.95 -18.44 11.84
CA THR A 430 23.91 -18.95 10.86
C THR A 430 24.98 -19.89 11.45
N VAL A 431 24.68 -20.56 12.57
CA VAL A 431 25.65 -21.49 13.19
C VAL A 431 25.83 -22.77 12.37
N GLU A 432 24.82 -23.14 11.58
CA GLU A 432 24.83 -24.32 10.72
C GLU A 432 25.86 -24.25 9.59
N LEU A 433 26.35 -23.05 9.26
CA LEU A 433 27.41 -22.88 8.26
C LEU A 433 28.70 -23.62 8.62
N ALA A 434 29.00 -23.80 9.91
CA ALA A 434 30.11 -24.62 10.35
C ALA A 434 29.94 -26.10 9.95
N ALA A 435 28.70 -26.60 9.91
CA ALA A 435 28.40 -27.94 9.42
C ALA A 435 28.37 -28.01 7.89
N LEU A 436 27.88 -26.96 7.21
CA LEU A 436 27.86 -26.90 5.73
C LEU A 436 29.28 -26.97 5.15
N TRP A 437 30.18 -26.09 5.60
CA TRP A 437 31.54 -26.03 5.08
C TRP A 437 32.45 -27.12 5.65
N GLY A 438 32.06 -27.67 6.80
CA GLY A 438 32.84 -28.63 7.59
C GLY A 438 33.66 -27.91 8.65
N ALA A 439 33.64 -28.43 9.88
CA ALA A 439 34.21 -27.76 11.04
C ALA A 439 35.69 -27.38 10.87
N ASP A 440 36.49 -28.23 10.21
CA ASP A 440 37.93 -27.96 9.99
C ASP A 440 38.21 -26.86 8.95
N TYR A 441 37.21 -26.52 8.14
CA TYR A 441 37.32 -25.54 7.05
C TYR A 441 36.57 -24.25 7.35
N PHE A 442 35.75 -24.22 8.39
CA PHE A 442 35.01 -23.02 8.81
C PHE A 442 35.83 -22.18 9.81
N PRO A 443 35.80 -20.84 9.72
CA PRO A 443 36.44 -20.00 10.72
C PRO A 443 35.69 -20.10 12.06
N ASP A 444 36.39 -20.55 13.10
CA ASP A 444 35.88 -20.66 14.49
C ASP A 444 34.57 -21.47 14.63
N PRO A 445 34.55 -22.77 14.27
CA PRO A 445 33.37 -23.61 14.45
C PRO A 445 33.07 -23.81 15.95
N PRO A 446 31.80 -24.06 16.35
CA PRO A 446 31.50 -24.49 17.71
C PRO A 446 32.31 -25.74 18.07
N ALA A 447 32.86 -25.78 19.29
CA ALA A 447 33.76 -26.85 19.71
C ALA A 447 33.11 -28.22 19.57
N SER A 448 31.80 -28.33 19.82
CA SER A 448 31.05 -29.58 19.69
C SER A 448 31.02 -30.18 18.29
N TYR A 449 31.34 -29.42 17.23
CA TYR A 449 31.28 -29.87 15.83
C TYR A 449 32.57 -30.55 15.36
N ARG A 450 33.64 -30.46 16.16
CA ARG A 450 34.95 -31.06 15.85
C ARG A 450 34.90 -32.59 15.99
N ASP A 451 35.82 -33.27 15.31
CA ASP A 451 35.95 -34.72 15.39
C ASP A 451 36.07 -35.22 16.84
N GLY A 452 35.36 -36.30 17.15
CA GLY A 452 35.31 -36.89 18.50
C GLY A 452 34.40 -36.18 19.51
N GLN A 453 33.75 -35.07 19.13
CA GLN A 453 32.80 -34.34 19.97
C GLN A 453 31.34 -34.73 19.65
N ILE A 454 30.40 -34.30 20.50
CA ILE A 454 28.99 -34.71 20.44
C ILE A 454 28.31 -34.40 19.09
N ASN A 455 28.67 -33.31 18.42
CA ASN A 455 28.09 -32.88 17.14
C ASN A 455 28.99 -33.15 15.93
N ALA A 456 30.03 -33.99 16.05
CA ALA A 456 30.94 -34.30 14.94
C ALA A 456 30.22 -34.79 13.65
N ASN A 457 29.10 -35.51 13.82
CA ASN A 457 28.29 -36.01 12.69
C ASN A 457 27.35 -34.97 12.06
N ALA A 458 27.20 -33.78 12.65
CA ALA A 458 26.32 -32.73 12.13
C ALA A 458 26.75 -32.27 10.74
N SER A 459 28.06 -32.12 10.50
CA SER A 459 28.62 -31.78 9.19
C SER A 459 28.28 -32.84 8.13
N ARG A 460 28.39 -34.13 8.49
CA ARG A 460 28.07 -35.23 7.56
C ARG A 460 26.59 -35.22 7.17
N ALA A 461 25.70 -35.02 8.13
CA ALA A 461 24.26 -34.94 7.89
C ALA A 461 23.91 -33.73 7.00
N MET A 462 24.42 -32.54 7.32
CA MET A 462 24.16 -31.32 6.53
C MET A 462 24.65 -31.46 5.08
N GLN A 463 25.91 -31.82 4.93
CA GLN A 463 26.54 -31.96 3.61
C GLN A 463 25.87 -33.06 2.79
N HIS A 464 25.36 -34.14 3.39
CA HIS A 464 24.61 -35.16 2.66
C HIS A 464 23.41 -34.58 1.89
N TYR A 465 22.56 -33.78 2.54
CA TYR A 465 21.40 -33.20 1.87
C TYR A 465 21.77 -32.07 0.90
N TRP A 466 22.71 -31.19 1.27
CA TRP A 466 23.13 -30.08 0.40
C TRP A 466 23.81 -30.61 -0.86
N LEU A 467 24.73 -31.58 -0.75
CA LEU A 467 25.42 -32.15 -1.89
C LEU A 467 24.45 -32.90 -2.82
N ASN A 468 23.49 -33.63 -2.27
CA ASN A 468 22.45 -34.27 -3.09
C ASN A 468 21.59 -33.22 -3.82
N PHE A 469 21.22 -32.14 -3.13
CA PHE A 469 20.47 -31.07 -3.74
C PHE A 469 21.26 -30.34 -4.83
N ILE A 470 22.54 -30.03 -4.60
CA ILE A 470 23.41 -29.40 -5.59
C ILE A 470 23.57 -30.28 -6.84
N LYS A 471 23.76 -31.59 -6.66
CA LYS A 471 23.98 -32.53 -7.77
C LYS A 471 22.71 -32.91 -8.52
N TYR A 472 21.57 -32.99 -7.82
CA TYR A 472 20.36 -33.64 -8.35
C TYR A 472 19.07 -32.82 -8.20
N TYR A 473 19.13 -31.62 -7.63
CA TYR A 473 17.97 -30.77 -7.27
C TYR A 473 16.95 -31.47 -6.37
N ASN A 474 17.42 -32.47 -5.61
CA ASN A 474 16.64 -33.25 -4.67
C ASN A 474 17.55 -33.64 -3.49
N PRO A 475 17.18 -33.34 -2.23
CA PRO A 475 18.04 -33.61 -1.09
C PRO A 475 18.13 -35.10 -0.73
N ASN A 476 17.22 -35.95 -1.22
CA ASN A 476 17.16 -37.39 -0.89
C ASN A 476 17.92 -38.29 -1.89
N GLY A 477 18.99 -37.78 -2.49
CA GLY A 477 19.75 -38.48 -3.53
C GLY A 477 20.52 -39.70 -3.00
N ARG A 478 21.67 -40.00 -3.63
CA ARG A 478 22.46 -41.19 -3.24
C ARG A 478 23.07 -40.97 -1.84
N PRO A 479 23.10 -42.00 -0.96
CA PRO A 479 23.79 -41.90 0.32
C PRO A 479 25.26 -41.52 0.12
N VAL A 480 25.78 -40.60 0.94
CA VAL A 480 27.23 -40.31 0.99
C VAL A 480 27.98 -41.50 1.61
N ASP A 481 27.31 -42.26 2.48
CA ASP A 481 27.74 -43.53 3.03
C ASP A 481 26.56 -44.51 3.11
N SER A 482 26.77 -45.74 2.64
CA SER A 482 25.80 -46.86 2.72
C SER A 482 25.38 -47.25 4.14
N SER A 483 26.12 -46.84 5.18
CA SER A 483 25.82 -47.13 6.59
C SER A 483 24.90 -46.10 7.27
N SER A 484 24.62 -44.97 6.62
CA SER A 484 23.91 -43.83 7.23
C SER A 484 22.38 -43.96 7.10
N ASN A 485 21.67 -43.98 8.24
CA ASN A 485 20.21 -44.00 8.30
C ASN A 485 19.62 -42.58 8.43
N TYR A 486 19.86 -41.71 7.44
CA TYR A 486 19.31 -40.36 7.43
C TYR A 486 17.82 -40.38 7.08
N THR A 487 17.03 -39.54 7.76
CA THR A 487 15.59 -39.45 7.54
C THR A 487 15.31 -38.91 6.14
N LYS A 488 14.36 -39.52 5.43
CA LYS A 488 13.90 -38.98 4.16
C LYS A 488 13.28 -37.59 4.36
N TRP A 489 13.84 -36.58 3.70
CA TRP A 489 13.35 -35.22 3.72
C TRP A 489 12.15 -35.06 2.78
N GLU A 490 10.96 -35.08 3.36
CA GLU A 490 9.73 -34.89 2.60
C GLU A 490 9.64 -33.47 2.05
N ALA A 491 9.09 -33.33 0.83
CA ALA A 491 8.85 -32.02 0.25
C ALA A 491 7.77 -31.28 1.05
N TRP A 492 7.92 -29.97 1.17
CA TRP A 492 6.99 -29.08 1.83
C TRP A 492 5.62 -29.12 1.15
N ALA A 493 4.59 -29.47 1.91
CA ALA A 493 3.20 -29.48 1.47
C ALA A 493 2.35 -28.67 2.45
N ASP A 494 1.44 -27.83 1.93
CA ASP A 494 0.65 -26.88 2.75
C ASP A 494 -0.27 -27.55 3.77
N ASN A 495 -0.70 -28.78 3.53
CA ASN A 495 -1.59 -29.53 4.41
C ASN A 495 -0.85 -30.24 5.57
N ALA A 496 0.40 -30.64 5.35
CA ALA A 496 1.23 -31.28 6.38
C ALA A 496 2.08 -30.23 7.13
N GLN A 497 2.77 -29.36 6.38
CA GLN A 497 3.78 -28.41 6.88
C GLN A 497 4.77 -29.07 7.86
N SER A 498 5.38 -30.17 7.42
CA SER A 498 6.49 -30.83 8.10
C SER A 498 7.83 -30.28 7.58
N ARG A 499 8.83 -30.22 8.45
CA ARG A 499 10.19 -29.77 8.13
C ARG A 499 11.22 -30.75 8.68
N LEU A 500 12.34 -30.89 7.99
CA LEU A 500 13.46 -31.67 8.51
C LEU A 500 14.12 -30.88 9.64
N THR A 501 14.25 -31.47 10.82
CA THR A 501 15.00 -30.88 11.93
C THR A 501 16.31 -31.63 12.09
N PHE A 502 17.42 -30.89 12.05
CA PHE A 502 18.74 -31.39 12.43
C PHE A 502 18.89 -31.26 13.94
N GLN A 503 19.11 -32.37 14.62
CA GLN A 503 19.21 -32.46 16.08
C GLN A 503 20.66 -32.73 16.50
N THR A 504 20.97 -32.41 17.77
CA THR A 504 22.24 -32.76 18.42
C THR A 504 22.68 -34.19 18.11
N GLY A 505 23.95 -34.39 17.81
CA GLY A 505 24.48 -35.68 17.38
C GLY A 505 24.46 -35.93 15.86
N GLY A 506 23.98 -34.97 15.06
CA GLY A 506 23.80 -35.16 13.62
C GLY A 506 22.60 -36.04 13.26
N LEU A 507 21.64 -36.15 14.18
CA LEU A 507 20.37 -36.85 13.97
C LEU A 507 19.43 -35.98 13.13
N THR A 508 18.59 -36.63 12.33
CA THR A 508 17.67 -35.95 11.40
C THR A 508 16.26 -36.51 11.58
N GLU A 509 15.26 -35.66 11.71
CA GLU A 509 13.86 -36.07 11.94
C GLU A 509 12.88 -35.17 11.19
N MET A 510 11.80 -35.72 10.63
CA MET A 510 10.69 -34.93 10.11
C MET A 510 9.76 -34.51 11.25
N ILE A 511 9.63 -33.21 11.48
CA ILE A 511 8.80 -32.65 12.57
C ILE A 511 7.74 -31.73 11.98
N PHE A 512 6.51 -31.83 12.47
CA PHE A 512 5.43 -30.90 12.14
C PHE A 512 5.70 -29.52 12.73
N VAL A 513 5.46 -28.46 11.94
CA VAL A 513 5.44 -27.10 12.48
C VAL A 513 4.28 -26.97 13.47
N ASP A 514 4.55 -26.46 14.67
CA ASP A 514 3.53 -26.28 15.69
C ASP A 514 2.50 -25.20 15.29
N SER A 515 1.28 -25.33 15.79
CA SER A 515 0.18 -24.41 15.45
C SER A 515 0.45 -22.97 15.91
N GLY A 516 1.25 -22.78 16.96
CA GLY A 516 1.67 -21.46 17.44
C GLY A 516 2.54 -20.73 16.42
N LEU A 517 3.59 -21.39 15.93
CA LEU A 517 4.46 -20.84 14.88
C LEU A 517 3.69 -20.62 13.57
N LYS A 518 2.78 -21.53 13.19
CA LYS A 518 1.90 -21.32 12.01
C LYS A 518 1.09 -20.04 12.14
N ARG A 519 0.43 -19.83 13.28
CA ARG A 519 -0.37 -18.61 13.55
C ARG A 519 0.48 -17.35 13.50
N ARG A 520 1.68 -17.36 14.08
CA ARG A 520 2.61 -16.21 14.04
C ARG A 520 3.09 -15.91 12.63
N CYS A 521 3.39 -16.93 11.82
CA CYS A 521 3.77 -16.74 10.43
C CYS A 521 2.62 -16.28 9.53
N GLU A 522 1.39 -16.70 9.81
CA GLU A 522 0.20 -16.15 9.16
C GLU A 522 0.01 -14.67 9.48
N PHE A 523 0.24 -14.25 10.73
CA PHE A 523 0.25 -12.83 11.10
C PHE A 523 1.30 -12.05 10.30
N TRP A 524 2.55 -12.50 10.26
CA TRP A 524 3.63 -11.78 9.55
C TRP A 524 3.41 -11.71 8.05
N SER A 525 2.95 -12.80 7.42
CA SER A 525 2.65 -12.80 5.99
C SER A 525 1.44 -11.92 5.64
N THR A 526 0.36 -11.99 6.43
CA THR A 526 -0.85 -11.18 6.20
C THR A 526 -0.57 -9.69 6.39
N ASN A 527 0.07 -9.31 7.51
CA ASN A 527 0.37 -7.92 7.78
C ASN A 527 1.51 -7.40 6.90
N GLY A 528 2.48 -8.23 6.50
CA GLY A 528 3.48 -7.86 5.50
C GLY A 528 2.87 -7.56 4.12
N ILE A 529 1.76 -8.20 3.76
CA ILE A 529 0.98 -7.88 2.55
C ILE A 529 0.15 -6.60 2.76
N ALA A 530 -0.47 -6.42 3.94
CA ALA A 530 -1.36 -5.29 4.22
C ALA A 530 -0.63 -3.95 4.48
N LEU A 531 0.48 -3.98 5.22
CA LEU A 531 1.31 -2.80 5.52
C LEU A 531 1.97 -2.22 4.25
N THR A 532 2.12 -3.04 3.21
CA THR A 532 2.75 -2.64 1.94
C THR A 532 1.76 -2.10 0.90
N ILE A 533 0.45 -2.13 1.21
CA ILE A 533 -0.58 -1.41 0.45
C ILE A 533 -0.57 0.09 0.77
N ASN A 534 0.04 0.50 1.90
CA ASN A 534 -0.01 1.86 2.43
C ASN A 534 1.01 2.86 1.83
N LEU A 535 1.85 2.45 0.87
CA LEU A 535 2.80 3.36 0.23
C LEU A 535 2.38 3.63 -1.21
N LEU A 536 1.63 4.72 -1.33
CA LEU A 536 1.15 5.35 -2.56
C LEU A 536 2.19 5.23 -3.68
N GLU A 537 1.81 4.47 -4.72
CA GLU A 537 2.59 4.23 -5.92
C GLU A 537 2.72 5.53 -6.74
N MET A 538 3.80 6.31 -6.54
CA MET A 538 4.22 7.34 -7.49
C MET A 538 4.86 6.75 -8.76
N SER A 539 4.29 5.71 -9.37
CA SER A 539 4.85 5.15 -10.61
C SER A 539 3.83 4.71 -11.66
N LYS A 540 2.53 4.74 -11.36
CA LYS A 540 1.49 4.43 -12.35
C LYS A 540 0.29 5.36 -12.20
N PRO A 541 -0.18 5.98 -13.30
CA PRO A 541 -1.43 6.71 -13.29
C PRO A 541 -2.60 5.85 -12.83
N TYR A 542 -3.52 6.43 -12.06
CA TYR A 542 -4.78 5.79 -11.70
C TYR A 542 -5.64 5.59 -12.94
N MET A 543 -6.11 4.38 -13.16
CA MET A 543 -6.90 4.01 -14.34
C MET A 543 -8.41 4.19 -14.10
N LEU A 544 -9.21 4.16 -15.16
CA LEU A 544 -10.67 4.08 -15.05
C LEU A 544 -11.05 2.75 -14.38
N TRP A 545 -12.22 2.69 -13.73
CA TRP A 545 -12.78 1.42 -13.25
C TRP A 545 -13.97 1.03 -14.14
N VAL A 546 -13.81 0.03 -15.00
CA VAL A 546 -14.84 -0.37 -15.97
C VAL A 546 -14.94 -1.89 -16.04
N GLY A 547 -16.15 -2.43 -15.93
CA GLY A 547 -16.36 -3.87 -16.07
C GLY A 547 -15.68 -4.70 -14.97
N GLY A 548 -15.52 -4.14 -13.77
CA GLY A 548 -14.90 -4.83 -12.63
C GLY A 548 -13.37 -4.95 -12.70
N LYS A 549 -12.72 -4.09 -13.49
CA LYS A 549 -11.26 -4.03 -13.59
C LYS A 549 -10.79 -2.60 -13.87
N GLU A 550 -9.50 -2.39 -13.65
CA GLU A 550 -8.80 -1.18 -14.09
C GLU A 550 -8.66 -1.18 -15.61
N VAL A 551 -8.99 -0.06 -16.25
CA VAL A 551 -8.93 0.13 -17.70
C VAL A 551 -8.27 1.47 -17.99
N ALA A 552 -7.27 1.48 -18.85
CA ALA A 552 -6.64 2.72 -19.31
C ALA A 552 -7.68 3.58 -20.05
N GLY A 553 -7.87 4.81 -19.57
CA GLY A 553 -8.65 5.81 -20.30
C GLY A 553 -7.86 6.37 -21.47
N THR A 554 -8.59 6.80 -22.50
CA THR A 554 -8.04 7.31 -23.75
C THR A 554 -8.23 8.83 -23.91
N GLY A 555 -8.73 9.51 -22.88
CA GLY A 555 -8.75 10.97 -22.80
C GLY A 555 -7.45 11.56 -22.22
N GLU A 556 -7.37 12.89 -22.22
CA GLU A 556 -6.23 13.63 -21.65
C GLU A 556 -6.08 13.34 -20.14
N PRO A 557 -4.90 12.91 -19.67
CA PRO A 557 -4.66 12.63 -18.25
C PRO A 557 -4.96 13.84 -17.35
N ILE A 558 -5.42 13.55 -16.14
CA ILE A 558 -5.69 14.52 -15.09
C ILE A 558 -4.54 14.45 -14.07
N ALA A 559 -3.87 15.58 -13.89
CA ALA A 559 -2.93 15.77 -12.79
C ALA A 559 -3.70 16.12 -11.51
N VAL A 560 -3.44 15.36 -10.43
CA VAL A 560 -4.07 15.57 -9.13
C VAL A 560 -3.08 16.29 -8.22
N GLU A 561 -3.45 17.51 -7.86
CA GLU A 561 -2.65 18.43 -7.07
C GLU A 561 -2.95 18.31 -5.57
N ASN A 562 -1.93 18.41 -4.72
CA ASN A 562 -2.12 18.60 -3.28
C ASN A 562 -2.35 20.10 -3.01
N PRO A 563 -3.55 20.53 -2.54
CA PRO A 563 -3.86 21.95 -2.35
C PRO A 563 -3.06 22.66 -1.25
N ALA A 564 -2.40 21.91 -0.35
CA ALA A 564 -1.55 22.49 0.69
C ALA A 564 -0.14 22.81 0.21
N LYS A 565 0.29 22.22 -0.90
CA LYS A 565 1.67 22.32 -1.43
C LYS A 565 1.75 22.73 -2.89
N THR A 566 0.63 22.72 -3.62
CA THR A 566 0.53 22.90 -5.09
C THR A 566 1.33 21.90 -5.93
N ALA A 567 1.85 20.84 -5.31
CA ALA A 567 2.58 19.79 -5.99
C ALA A 567 1.59 18.74 -6.55
N ILE A 568 1.83 18.28 -7.78
CA ILE A 568 1.15 17.11 -8.32
C ILE A 568 1.68 15.87 -7.60
N PHE A 569 0.80 15.11 -6.96
CA PHE A 569 1.19 13.91 -6.22
C PHE A 569 0.65 12.62 -6.86
N ALA A 570 -0.31 12.72 -7.78
CA ALA A 570 -0.84 11.61 -8.54
C ALA A 570 -1.30 12.04 -9.93
N GLU A 571 -1.33 11.10 -10.85
CA GLU A 571 -1.94 11.26 -12.17
C GLU A 571 -3.07 10.26 -12.34
N CYS A 572 -4.09 10.62 -13.13
CA CYS A 572 -5.25 9.78 -13.38
C CYS A 572 -5.62 9.82 -14.87
N HIS A 573 -5.92 8.67 -15.47
CA HIS A 573 -6.47 8.63 -16.82
C HIS A 573 -7.86 9.27 -16.84
N SER A 574 -8.15 10.01 -17.90
CA SER A 574 -9.49 10.53 -18.18
C SER A 574 -10.19 9.66 -19.21
N ALA A 575 -11.52 9.58 -19.12
CA ALA A 575 -12.36 8.96 -20.15
C ALA A 575 -12.54 9.90 -21.35
N SER A 576 -12.32 9.36 -22.55
CA SER A 576 -12.70 9.98 -23.82
C SER A 576 -14.20 9.80 -24.10
N PRO A 577 -14.77 10.46 -25.14
CA PRO A 577 -16.14 10.20 -25.56
C PRO A 577 -16.41 8.73 -25.92
N GLN A 578 -15.41 8.02 -26.47
CA GLN A 578 -15.54 6.59 -26.78
C GLN A 578 -15.56 5.74 -25.50
N ASP A 579 -14.70 6.05 -24.53
CA ASP A 579 -14.70 5.34 -23.24
C ASP A 579 -16.05 5.51 -22.52
N VAL A 580 -16.67 6.69 -22.65
CA VAL A 580 -18.02 6.98 -22.13
C VAL A 580 -19.08 6.10 -22.79
N ASP A 581 -19.13 6.04 -24.13
CA ASP A 581 -20.07 5.16 -24.85
C ASP A 581 -19.86 3.71 -24.44
N ASP A 582 -18.62 3.20 -24.52
CA ASP A 582 -18.29 1.81 -24.18
C ASP A 582 -18.73 1.43 -22.75
N ALA A 583 -18.44 2.29 -21.78
CA ALA A 583 -18.82 2.05 -20.39
C ALA A 583 -20.34 2.09 -20.16
N VAL A 584 -21.05 3.01 -20.81
CA VAL A 584 -22.52 3.10 -20.70
C VAL A 584 -23.20 1.93 -21.41
N GLN A 585 -22.72 1.53 -22.59
CA GLN A 585 -23.20 0.33 -23.31
C GLN A 585 -22.97 -0.93 -22.47
N LEU A 586 -21.81 -1.07 -21.85
CA LEU A 586 -21.50 -2.16 -20.93
C LEU A 586 -22.46 -2.17 -19.73
N ALA A 587 -22.62 -1.02 -19.06
CA ALA A 587 -23.54 -0.88 -17.94
C ALA A 587 -24.98 -1.24 -18.34
N HIS A 588 -25.41 -0.84 -19.54
CA HIS A 588 -26.72 -1.18 -20.08
C HIS A 588 -26.88 -2.68 -20.34
N LYS A 589 -25.89 -3.32 -20.96
CA LYS A 589 -25.87 -4.76 -21.19
C LYS A 589 -25.94 -5.54 -19.89
N VAL A 590 -25.16 -5.13 -18.88
CA VAL A 590 -25.17 -5.74 -17.54
C VAL A 590 -26.53 -5.58 -16.88
N PHE A 591 -27.11 -4.37 -16.92
CA PHE A 591 -28.47 -4.13 -16.42
C PHE A 591 -29.50 -5.06 -17.08
N LYS A 592 -29.47 -5.18 -18.42
CA LYS A 592 -30.40 -6.03 -19.19
C LYS A 592 -30.23 -7.52 -18.92
N SER A 593 -29.02 -7.99 -18.60
CA SER A 593 -28.80 -9.38 -18.20
C SER A 593 -29.58 -9.75 -16.93
N GLY A 594 -29.87 -8.76 -16.09
CA GLY A 594 -30.58 -8.97 -14.83
C GLY A 594 -29.71 -9.52 -13.70
N VAL A 595 -28.41 -9.72 -13.91
CA VAL A 595 -27.48 -10.26 -12.90
C VAL A 595 -27.53 -9.47 -11.58
N TRP A 596 -27.79 -8.17 -11.66
CA TRP A 596 -28.02 -7.31 -10.50
C TRP A 596 -29.45 -6.80 -10.40
N ALA A 597 -30.02 -6.31 -11.50
CA ALA A 597 -31.35 -5.72 -11.54
C ALA A 597 -32.48 -6.69 -11.15
N LYS A 598 -32.28 -8.00 -11.36
CA LYS A 598 -33.21 -9.07 -10.96
C LYS A 598 -32.68 -9.94 -9.82
N ALA A 599 -31.52 -9.60 -9.24
CA ALA A 599 -31.04 -10.30 -8.06
C ALA A 599 -32.05 -10.19 -6.92
N PRO A 600 -32.18 -11.18 -6.03
CA PRO A 600 -33.03 -11.05 -4.86
C PRO A 600 -32.62 -9.87 -3.98
N ARG A 601 -33.61 -9.22 -3.34
CA ARG A 601 -33.36 -8.07 -2.45
C ARG A 601 -32.38 -8.40 -1.33
N HIS A 602 -32.50 -9.59 -0.73
CA HIS A 602 -31.59 -10.05 0.32
C HIS A 602 -30.15 -10.17 -0.19
N THR A 603 -29.94 -10.72 -1.40
CA THR A 603 -28.61 -10.80 -2.01
C THR A 603 -28.00 -9.42 -2.20
N ARG A 604 -28.80 -8.45 -2.67
CA ARG A 604 -28.31 -7.07 -2.80
C ARG A 604 -27.97 -6.47 -1.43
N ALA A 605 -28.81 -6.68 -0.42
CA ALA A 605 -28.57 -6.20 0.94
C ALA A 605 -27.28 -6.79 1.54
N ASP A 606 -27.03 -8.09 1.33
CA ASP A 606 -25.82 -8.76 1.84
C ASP A 606 -24.54 -8.21 1.19
N VAL A 607 -24.58 -7.88 -0.10
CA VAL A 607 -23.48 -7.20 -0.79
C VAL A 607 -23.25 -5.79 -0.21
N LEU A 608 -24.30 -5.03 0.09
CA LEU A 608 -24.15 -3.71 0.71
C LEU A 608 -23.58 -3.80 2.13
N ASP A 609 -24.02 -4.76 2.96
CA ASP A 609 -23.43 -4.96 4.28
C ASP A 609 -21.95 -5.35 4.19
N LYS A 610 -21.61 -6.28 3.28
CA LYS A 610 -20.22 -6.65 3.05
C LYS A 610 -19.39 -5.48 2.52
N ALA A 611 -19.96 -4.61 1.69
CA ALA A 611 -19.32 -3.38 1.24
C ALA A 611 -19.03 -2.43 2.41
N ALA A 612 -19.93 -2.34 3.40
CA ALA A 612 -19.71 -1.55 4.61
C ALA A 612 -18.51 -2.07 5.42
N ASP A 613 -18.40 -3.39 5.60
CA ASP A 613 -17.30 -4.01 6.34
C ASP A 613 -15.96 -3.89 5.60
N LEU A 614 -15.97 -4.06 4.28
CA LEU A 614 -14.78 -3.88 3.46
C LEU A 614 -14.34 -2.41 3.41
N LEU A 615 -15.26 -1.46 3.29
CA LEU A 615 -14.95 -0.03 3.39
C LEU A 615 -14.30 0.29 4.74
N ALA A 616 -14.85 -0.24 5.85
CA ALA A 616 -14.27 -0.09 7.18
C ALA A 616 -12.83 -0.63 7.26
N SER A 617 -12.57 -1.79 6.65
CA SER A 617 -11.25 -2.42 6.64
C SER A 617 -10.18 -1.66 5.82
N ARG A 618 -10.59 -0.69 4.99
CA ARG A 618 -9.70 0.08 4.10
C ARG A 618 -9.55 1.55 4.53
N LEU A 619 -10.14 1.96 5.65
CA LEU A 619 -10.11 3.34 6.14
C LEU A 619 -8.70 3.88 6.34
N SER A 620 -7.74 3.04 6.74
CA SER A 620 -6.33 3.42 6.91
C SER A 620 -5.67 3.89 5.62
N VAL A 621 -6.15 3.44 4.46
CA VAL A 621 -5.69 3.86 3.13
C VAL A 621 -6.49 5.06 2.62
N LEU A 622 -7.81 4.99 2.78
CA LEU A 622 -8.73 5.99 2.21
C LEU A 622 -8.64 7.35 2.89
N ILE A 623 -8.46 7.40 4.21
CA ILE A 623 -8.41 8.65 4.96
C ILE A 623 -7.21 9.51 4.58
N PRO A 624 -5.95 9.01 4.59
CA PRO A 624 -4.80 9.80 4.15
C PRO A 624 -4.91 10.27 2.70
N LEU A 625 -5.45 9.42 1.82
CA LEU A 625 -5.64 9.78 0.41
C LEU A 625 -6.71 10.88 0.22
N GLU A 626 -7.80 10.83 0.99
CA GLU A 626 -8.77 11.93 1.06
C GLU A 626 -8.11 13.22 1.53
N VAL A 627 -7.28 13.17 2.59
CA VAL A 627 -6.55 14.35 3.08
C VAL A 627 -5.64 14.92 2.00
N GLU A 628 -4.89 14.08 1.29
CA GLU A 628 -3.92 14.50 0.29
C GLU A 628 -4.59 15.18 -0.91
N GLN A 629 -5.71 14.63 -1.42
CA GLN A 629 -6.42 15.21 -2.57
C GLN A 629 -7.32 16.41 -2.20
N THR A 630 -7.91 16.42 -1.00
CA THR A 630 -8.86 17.49 -0.62
C THR A 630 -8.23 18.63 0.17
N GLY A 631 -7.08 18.38 0.80
CA GLY A 631 -6.47 19.28 1.77
C GLY A 631 -7.21 19.36 3.11
N ARG A 632 -8.31 18.65 3.31
CA ARG A 632 -9.06 18.73 4.58
C ARG A 632 -8.24 18.11 5.71
N ALA A 633 -8.32 18.69 6.90
CA ALA A 633 -7.50 18.28 8.03
C ALA A 633 -7.76 16.81 8.42
N ILE A 634 -6.70 16.06 8.71
CA ILE A 634 -6.76 14.63 9.08
C ILE A 634 -7.66 14.41 10.30
N ARG A 635 -7.67 15.35 11.24
CA ARG A 635 -8.53 15.32 12.42
C ARG A 635 -10.02 15.26 12.05
N GLU A 636 -10.41 16.01 11.02
CA GLU A 636 -11.77 16.02 10.48
C GLU A 636 -12.05 14.73 9.70
N MET A 637 -11.12 14.31 8.83
CA MET A 637 -11.28 13.08 8.04
C MET A 637 -11.43 11.83 8.90
N GLN A 638 -10.63 11.72 9.97
CA GLN A 638 -10.70 10.61 10.93
C GLN A 638 -12.04 10.53 11.65
N ALA A 639 -12.75 11.67 11.82
CA ALA A 639 -14.07 11.68 12.42
C ALA A 639 -15.19 11.40 11.40
N GLN A 640 -15.09 11.94 10.18
CA GLN A 640 -16.15 11.85 9.18
C GLN A 640 -16.14 10.53 8.40
N VAL A 641 -15.00 10.14 7.83
CA VAL A 641 -14.90 9.04 6.86
C VAL A 641 -15.36 7.67 7.42
N PRO A 642 -15.11 7.33 8.71
CA PRO A 642 -15.63 6.08 9.26
C PRO A 642 -17.17 5.99 9.30
N SER A 643 -17.88 7.13 9.30
CA SER A 643 -19.34 7.13 9.35
C SER A 643 -20.01 6.67 8.04
N LEU A 644 -19.28 6.65 6.93
CA LEU A 644 -19.80 6.35 5.59
C LEU A 644 -20.38 4.92 5.49
N VAL A 645 -19.86 3.99 6.30
CA VAL A 645 -20.36 2.61 6.39
C VAL A 645 -21.85 2.54 6.74
N ARG A 646 -22.38 3.57 7.41
CA ARG A 646 -23.78 3.66 7.82
C ARG A 646 -24.72 3.75 6.62
N TRP A 647 -24.32 4.34 5.50
CA TRP A 647 -25.17 4.46 4.30
C TRP A 647 -25.43 3.09 3.67
N PHE A 648 -24.38 2.28 3.51
CA PHE A 648 -24.53 0.93 2.98
C PHE A 648 -25.41 0.07 3.89
N ARG A 649 -25.17 0.11 5.20
CA ARG A 649 -25.99 -0.62 6.19
C ARG A 649 -27.44 -0.16 6.22
N TYR A 650 -27.69 1.14 6.13
CA TYR A 650 -29.03 1.68 6.09
C TYR A 650 -29.80 1.20 4.86
N PHE A 651 -29.21 1.30 3.66
CA PHE A 651 -29.88 0.85 2.44
C PHE A 651 -29.98 -0.68 2.32
N ALA A 652 -29.10 -1.43 2.98
CA ALA A 652 -29.28 -2.87 3.19
C ALA A 652 -30.51 -3.15 4.07
N ALA A 653 -30.69 -2.40 5.15
CA ALA A 653 -31.88 -2.51 6.00
C ALA A 653 -33.17 -2.13 5.25
N VAL A 654 -33.16 -1.03 4.49
CA VAL A 654 -34.29 -0.63 3.62
C VAL A 654 -34.69 -1.77 2.68
N LEU A 655 -33.73 -2.49 2.08
CA LEU A 655 -34.06 -3.63 1.22
C LEU A 655 -34.72 -4.81 1.95
N ARG A 656 -34.40 -5.01 3.23
CA ARG A 656 -34.95 -6.07 4.05
C ARG A 656 -36.33 -5.72 4.62
N THR A 657 -36.63 -4.43 4.74
CA THR A 657 -37.87 -3.93 5.37
C THR A 657 -38.83 -3.24 4.40
N GLU A 658 -38.48 -3.02 3.13
CA GLU A 658 -39.39 -2.36 2.18
C GLU A 658 -40.63 -3.23 1.91
N GLU A 659 -41.78 -2.61 2.11
CA GLU A 659 -43.09 -3.23 1.95
C GLU A 659 -43.62 -3.10 0.52
N ARG A 660 -44.47 -4.05 0.13
CA ARG A 660 -45.15 -4.10 -1.16
C ARG A 660 -46.62 -3.74 -0.99
N PRO A 661 -47.07 -2.52 -1.36
CA PRO A 661 -48.47 -2.13 -1.19
C PRO A 661 -49.41 -2.96 -2.05
N VAL A 662 -50.49 -3.45 -1.45
CA VAL A 662 -51.67 -3.98 -2.14
C VAL A 662 -52.73 -2.87 -2.11
N LEU A 663 -53.11 -2.38 -3.29
CA LEU A 663 -54.04 -1.26 -3.40
C LEU A 663 -55.48 -1.76 -3.52
N PRO A 664 -56.46 -1.02 -3.00
CA PRO A 664 -57.86 -1.37 -3.16
C PRO A 664 -58.25 -1.40 -4.64
N THR A 665 -59.03 -2.40 -5.02
CA THR A 665 -59.63 -2.56 -6.35
C THR A 665 -61.00 -3.23 -6.21
N MET A 666 -61.89 -3.03 -7.18
CA MET A 666 -63.22 -3.64 -7.21
C MET A 666 -63.19 -4.96 -7.99
N GLY A 667 -64.10 -5.88 -7.68
CA GLY A 667 -64.22 -7.17 -8.36
C GLY A 667 -63.18 -8.21 -7.96
N LYS A 668 -63.07 -9.30 -8.73
CA LYS A 668 -62.09 -10.38 -8.51
C LYS A 668 -60.71 -10.01 -9.09
N LEU A 669 -60.22 -8.84 -8.69
CA LEU A 669 -58.94 -8.29 -9.11
C LEU A 669 -57.98 -8.21 -7.92
N HIS A 670 -56.69 -8.48 -8.16
CA HIS A 670 -55.62 -8.28 -7.19
C HIS A 670 -54.64 -7.24 -7.74
N ASN A 671 -54.59 -6.06 -7.11
CA ASN A 671 -53.77 -4.92 -7.51
C ASN A 671 -52.64 -4.69 -6.50
N TRP A 672 -51.39 -4.74 -6.95
CA TRP A 672 -50.24 -4.39 -6.11
C TRP A 672 -49.24 -3.53 -6.85
N ILE A 673 -48.39 -2.88 -6.05
CA ILE A 673 -47.30 -2.04 -6.53
C ILE A 673 -45.96 -2.76 -6.42
N GLU A 674 -45.17 -2.79 -7.48
CA GLU A 674 -43.79 -3.24 -7.49
C GLU A 674 -42.85 -2.07 -7.80
N ARG A 675 -41.75 -1.94 -7.04
CA ARG A 675 -40.66 -1.00 -7.32
C ARG A 675 -39.59 -1.69 -8.16
N VAL A 676 -39.33 -1.16 -9.35
CA VAL A 676 -38.32 -1.71 -10.29
C VAL A 676 -37.20 -0.69 -10.55
N PRO A 677 -35.94 -1.11 -10.73
CA PRO A 677 -34.83 -0.19 -11.01
C PRO A 677 -35.03 0.57 -12.33
N LEU A 678 -34.40 1.74 -12.43
CA LEU A 678 -34.52 2.62 -13.59
C LEU A 678 -33.70 2.18 -14.79
N GLY A 679 -32.49 1.64 -14.56
CA GLY A 679 -31.56 1.29 -15.63
C GLY A 679 -30.13 1.69 -15.34
N VAL A 680 -29.50 2.32 -16.33
CA VAL A 680 -28.19 2.96 -16.16
C VAL A 680 -28.39 4.34 -15.56
N VAL A 681 -27.71 4.61 -14.45
CA VAL A 681 -27.76 5.89 -13.76
C VAL A 681 -26.36 6.49 -13.69
N VAL A 682 -26.28 7.80 -13.92
CA VAL A 682 -25.02 8.55 -13.86
C VAL A 682 -25.00 9.36 -12.57
N GLN A 683 -23.87 9.29 -11.86
CA GLN A 683 -23.62 10.04 -10.63
C GLN A 683 -22.46 11.00 -10.86
N ILE A 684 -22.65 12.29 -10.58
CA ILE A 684 -21.59 13.31 -10.68
C ILE A 684 -21.34 13.85 -9.28
N THR A 685 -20.09 13.76 -8.80
CA THR A 685 -19.73 14.12 -7.42
C THR A 685 -18.70 15.26 -7.35
N PRO A 686 -18.78 16.11 -6.31
CA PRO A 686 -17.92 17.29 -6.17
C PRO A 686 -16.60 16.95 -5.47
N PHE A 687 -15.74 17.96 -5.33
CA PHE A 687 -14.41 17.81 -4.74
C PHE A 687 -14.35 17.84 -3.21
N ASN A 688 -15.35 18.42 -2.55
CA ASN A 688 -15.27 18.75 -1.12
C ASN A 688 -15.47 17.55 -0.20
N HIS A 689 -16.37 16.64 -0.59
CA HIS A 689 -16.65 15.39 0.12
C HIS A 689 -16.71 14.21 -0.88
N PRO A 690 -15.60 13.87 -1.57
CA PRO A 690 -15.62 12.97 -2.73
C PRO A 690 -16.18 11.59 -2.37
N LEU A 691 -15.60 10.92 -1.38
CA LEU A 691 -16.03 9.59 -0.97
C LEU A 691 -17.41 9.59 -0.28
N LEU A 692 -17.70 10.58 0.56
CA LEU A 692 -18.99 10.65 1.28
C LEU A 692 -20.15 10.81 0.29
N ILE A 693 -20.05 11.74 -0.66
CA ILE A 693 -21.13 12.00 -1.61
C ILE A 693 -21.24 10.84 -2.61
N ALA A 694 -20.12 10.24 -3.03
CA ALA A 694 -20.14 9.02 -3.84
C ALA A 694 -20.92 7.91 -3.13
N VAL A 695 -20.59 7.59 -1.87
CA VAL A 695 -21.28 6.54 -1.09
C VAL A 695 -22.76 6.87 -0.87
N LYS A 696 -23.07 8.14 -0.57
CA LYS A 696 -24.44 8.63 -0.35
C LYS A 696 -25.36 8.37 -1.54
N LYS A 697 -24.85 8.59 -2.77
CA LYS A 697 -25.58 8.31 -4.02
C LYS A 697 -25.55 6.82 -4.39
N LEU A 698 -24.41 6.18 -4.20
CA LEU A 698 -24.16 4.82 -4.67
C LEU A 698 -24.99 3.78 -3.90
N ALA A 699 -25.08 3.91 -2.57
CA ALA A 699 -25.83 2.98 -1.73
C ALA A 699 -27.31 2.81 -2.15
N PRO A 700 -28.13 3.87 -2.30
CA PRO A 700 -29.52 3.73 -2.77
C PRO A 700 -29.62 3.25 -4.23
N ALA A 701 -28.69 3.66 -5.10
CA ALA A 701 -28.69 3.25 -6.50
C ALA A 701 -28.46 1.75 -6.67
N LEU A 702 -27.48 1.21 -5.94
CA LEU A 702 -27.18 -0.22 -5.89
C LEU A 702 -28.30 -0.99 -5.20
N ALA A 703 -28.85 -0.47 -4.11
CA ALA A 703 -29.98 -1.09 -3.42
C ALA A 703 -31.18 -1.27 -4.35
N ALA A 704 -31.53 -0.24 -5.12
CA ALA A 704 -32.58 -0.28 -6.12
C ALA A 704 -32.33 -1.29 -7.25
N GLY A 705 -31.07 -1.68 -7.50
CA GLY A 705 -30.70 -2.64 -8.56
C GLY A 705 -30.25 -1.99 -9.86
N ASN A 706 -29.83 -0.72 -9.84
CA ASN A 706 -29.35 0.00 -11.02
C ASN A 706 -27.91 -0.39 -11.38
N SER A 707 -27.53 -0.16 -12.64
CA SER A 707 -26.12 -0.06 -13.05
C SER A 707 -25.68 1.40 -12.99
N VAL A 708 -24.52 1.66 -12.41
CA VAL A 708 -24.05 3.00 -12.03
C VAL A 708 -22.78 3.35 -12.79
N VAL A 709 -22.74 4.57 -13.33
CA VAL A 709 -21.53 5.19 -13.87
C VAL A 709 -21.24 6.46 -13.07
N LEU A 710 -20.15 6.47 -12.32
CA LEU A 710 -19.72 7.57 -11.45
C LEU A 710 -18.67 8.43 -12.16
N LYS A 711 -18.86 9.75 -12.19
CA LYS A 711 -17.86 10.73 -12.63
C LYS A 711 -17.47 11.62 -11.44
N PRO A 712 -16.33 11.32 -10.76
CA PRO A 712 -15.87 12.15 -9.65
C PRO A 712 -15.25 13.46 -10.16
N SER A 713 -15.20 14.49 -9.31
CA SER A 713 -14.48 15.72 -9.65
C SER A 713 -13.04 15.41 -10.07
N GLU A 714 -12.59 16.08 -11.12
CA GLU A 714 -11.23 16.03 -11.63
C GLU A 714 -10.18 16.45 -10.59
N LEU A 715 -10.56 17.21 -9.56
CA LEU A 715 -9.66 17.62 -8.49
C LEU A 715 -9.41 16.50 -7.46
N THR A 716 -10.33 15.55 -7.33
CA THR A 716 -10.31 14.53 -6.27
C THR A 716 -10.85 13.16 -6.73
N PRO A 717 -10.31 12.56 -7.80
CA PRO A 717 -10.88 11.33 -8.37
C PRO A 717 -10.49 10.05 -7.60
N LEU A 718 -9.44 10.11 -6.78
CA LEU A 718 -8.67 8.92 -6.40
C LEU A 718 -9.44 7.96 -5.49
N THR A 719 -10.07 8.47 -4.43
CA THR A 719 -10.84 7.63 -3.50
C THR A 719 -12.11 7.06 -4.11
N SER A 720 -12.69 7.72 -5.12
CA SER A 720 -13.84 7.22 -5.86
C SER A 720 -13.48 6.00 -6.73
N LEU A 721 -12.28 5.98 -7.32
CA LEU A 721 -11.77 4.82 -8.06
C LEU A 721 -11.59 3.59 -7.15
N LEU A 722 -11.12 3.80 -5.92
CA LEU A 722 -10.90 2.73 -4.95
C LEU A 722 -12.21 2.07 -4.44
N LEU A 723 -13.37 2.68 -4.66
CA LEU A 723 -14.66 2.01 -4.41
C LEU A 723 -14.88 0.80 -5.33
N GLY A 724 -14.30 0.80 -6.53
CA GLY A 724 -14.45 -0.26 -7.52
C GLY A 724 -14.00 -1.63 -6.98
N PRO A 725 -12.72 -1.79 -6.60
CA PRO A 725 -12.21 -3.01 -6.00
C PRO A 725 -12.97 -3.43 -4.74
N ILE A 726 -13.34 -2.47 -3.87
CA ILE A 726 -14.09 -2.74 -2.63
C ILE A 726 -15.44 -3.38 -2.94
N LEU A 727 -16.19 -2.82 -3.90
CA LEU A 727 -17.51 -3.34 -4.25
C LEU A 727 -17.42 -4.67 -5.00
N LYS A 728 -16.40 -4.87 -5.82
CA LYS A 728 -16.13 -6.17 -6.45
C LYS A 728 -15.86 -7.25 -5.40
N GLU A 729 -15.00 -6.96 -4.42
CA GLU A 729 -14.70 -7.87 -3.30
C GLU A 729 -15.95 -8.14 -2.42
N ALA A 730 -16.85 -7.15 -2.32
CA ALA A 730 -18.15 -7.31 -1.67
C ALA A 730 -19.11 -8.26 -2.42
N GLY A 731 -18.80 -8.62 -3.67
CA GLY A 731 -19.62 -9.49 -4.51
C GLY A 731 -20.52 -8.74 -5.48
N LEU A 732 -20.30 -7.44 -5.70
CA LEU A 732 -21.01 -6.68 -6.72
C LEU A 732 -20.62 -7.21 -8.12
N PRO A 733 -21.58 -7.58 -8.99
CA PRO A 733 -21.26 -8.12 -10.31
C PRO A 733 -20.48 -7.14 -11.19
N ASP A 734 -19.59 -7.67 -12.02
CA ASP A 734 -18.75 -6.89 -12.93
C ASP A 734 -19.61 -6.02 -13.88
N GLY A 735 -19.22 -4.75 -14.01
CA GLY A 735 -19.90 -3.76 -14.86
C GLY A 735 -21.17 -3.14 -14.27
N VAL A 736 -21.60 -3.55 -13.06
CA VAL A 736 -22.67 -2.86 -12.34
C VAL A 736 -22.22 -1.49 -11.84
N PHE A 737 -20.97 -1.36 -11.41
CA PHE A 737 -20.38 -0.08 -11.01
C PHE A 737 -19.16 0.23 -11.87
N ASN A 738 -19.15 1.43 -12.44
CA ASN A 738 -18.07 1.94 -13.28
C ASN A 738 -17.71 3.36 -12.82
N VAL A 739 -16.44 3.74 -12.92
CA VAL A 739 -15.93 5.06 -12.53
C VAL A 739 -15.12 5.63 -13.67
N LEU A 740 -15.53 6.80 -14.16
CA LEU A 740 -14.94 7.50 -15.29
C LEU A 740 -14.48 8.90 -14.85
N PRO A 741 -13.25 9.05 -14.34
CA PRO A 741 -12.60 10.35 -14.22
C PRO A 741 -12.60 11.10 -15.55
N GLY A 742 -12.74 12.42 -15.49
CA GLY A 742 -12.75 13.27 -16.68
C GLY A 742 -13.30 14.65 -16.38
N LEU A 743 -13.12 15.62 -17.28
CA LEU A 743 -13.59 16.99 -17.05
C LEU A 743 -15.11 17.09 -17.13
N GLY A 744 -15.70 18.00 -16.36
CA GLY A 744 -17.15 18.24 -16.40
C GLY A 744 -17.66 18.68 -17.79
N ALA A 745 -16.90 19.55 -18.46
CA ALA A 745 -17.27 20.11 -19.76
C ALA A 745 -17.22 19.10 -20.93
N THR A 746 -16.53 17.97 -20.76
CA THR A 746 -16.39 16.91 -21.77
C THR A 746 -17.05 15.63 -21.28
N THR A 747 -16.33 14.79 -20.53
CA THR A 747 -16.78 13.50 -20.01
C THR A 747 -18.11 13.61 -19.27
N GLY A 748 -18.29 14.64 -18.43
CA GLY A 748 -19.55 14.88 -17.72
C GLY A 748 -20.72 15.15 -18.66
N ARG A 749 -20.53 16.05 -19.64
CA ARG A 749 -21.52 16.38 -20.67
C ARG A 749 -21.89 15.16 -21.51
N ASP A 750 -20.90 14.40 -21.97
CA ASP A 750 -21.10 13.25 -22.85
C ASP A 750 -21.87 12.14 -22.11
N LEU A 751 -21.55 11.91 -20.82
CA LEU A 751 -22.30 10.98 -19.96
C LEU A 751 -23.78 11.35 -19.81
N VAL A 752 -24.08 12.60 -19.46
CA VAL A 752 -25.48 13.02 -19.20
C VAL A 752 -26.30 13.14 -20.49
N SER A 753 -25.64 13.32 -21.64
CA SER A 753 -26.27 13.34 -22.96
C SER A 753 -26.59 11.95 -23.50
N HIS A 754 -25.99 10.88 -22.94
CA HIS A 754 -26.07 9.55 -23.52
C HIS A 754 -27.50 8.96 -23.47
N PRO A 755 -28.06 8.47 -24.61
CA PRO A 755 -29.48 8.09 -24.71
C PRO A 755 -29.89 6.87 -23.88
N LEU A 756 -28.94 6.06 -23.41
CA LEU A 756 -29.18 4.92 -22.51
C LEU A 756 -29.25 5.28 -21.02
N VAL A 757 -28.90 6.51 -20.65
CA VAL A 757 -28.99 6.97 -19.26
C VAL A 757 -30.46 7.21 -18.91
N ARG A 758 -30.86 6.76 -17.72
CA ARG A 758 -32.23 6.85 -17.21
C ARG A 758 -32.38 7.76 -16.00
N LYS A 759 -31.26 8.08 -15.35
CA LYS A 759 -31.19 9.07 -14.28
C LYS A 759 -29.82 9.72 -14.24
N VAL A 760 -29.80 11.01 -13.96
CA VAL A 760 -28.59 11.76 -13.58
C VAL A 760 -28.78 12.30 -12.18
N ASP A 761 -27.80 12.05 -11.32
CA ASP A 761 -27.76 12.53 -9.95
C ASP A 761 -26.45 13.32 -9.73
N ILE A 762 -26.56 14.65 -9.65
CA ILE A 762 -25.41 15.55 -9.52
C ILE A 762 -25.38 16.22 -8.15
N THR A 763 -24.19 16.32 -7.58
CA THR A 763 -23.90 17.30 -6.53
C THR A 763 -22.80 18.25 -7.00
N GLY A 764 -23.02 19.56 -6.91
CA GLY A 764 -22.08 20.57 -7.41
C GLY A 764 -22.61 21.99 -7.33
N GLY A 765 -22.02 22.92 -8.09
CA GLY A 765 -22.48 24.31 -8.11
C GLY A 765 -23.77 24.50 -8.93
N THR A 766 -24.57 25.50 -8.58
CA THR A 766 -25.89 25.75 -9.20
C THR A 766 -25.83 25.98 -10.71
N VAL A 767 -24.79 26.66 -11.21
CA VAL A 767 -24.57 26.88 -12.65
C VAL A 767 -24.40 25.54 -13.39
N ALA A 768 -23.57 24.64 -12.85
CA ALA A 768 -23.34 23.32 -13.44
C ALA A 768 -24.62 22.46 -13.38
N GLY A 769 -25.35 22.51 -12.26
CA GLY A 769 -26.64 21.84 -12.11
C GLY A 769 -27.68 22.30 -13.13
N ARG A 770 -27.84 23.60 -13.37
CA ARG A 770 -28.77 24.10 -14.40
C ARG A 770 -28.35 23.65 -15.80
N ALA A 771 -27.07 23.75 -16.12
CA ALA A 771 -26.55 23.34 -17.42
C ALA A 771 -26.78 21.84 -17.71
N ILE A 772 -26.54 20.98 -16.72
CA ILE A 772 -26.77 19.54 -16.85
C ILE A 772 -28.27 19.22 -16.91
N GLY A 773 -29.09 19.86 -16.09
CA GLY A 773 -30.54 19.68 -16.11
C GLY A 773 -31.16 19.94 -17.49
N SER A 774 -30.70 20.98 -18.20
CA SER A 774 -31.14 21.28 -19.57
C SER A 774 -30.79 20.18 -20.57
N ILE A 775 -29.65 19.51 -20.40
CA ILE A 775 -29.23 18.40 -21.28
C ILE A 775 -30.06 17.14 -20.96
N VAL A 776 -30.20 16.82 -19.68
CA VAL A 776 -30.93 15.64 -19.18
C VAL A 776 -32.39 15.66 -19.63
N GLY A 777 -33.01 16.84 -19.69
CA GLY A 777 -34.38 17.03 -20.16
C GLY A 777 -34.62 16.50 -21.58
N ASN A 778 -33.63 16.62 -22.49
CA ASN A 778 -33.75 16.10 -23.86
C ASN A 778 -33.89 14.58 -23.91
N ASN A 779 -33.34 13.88 -22.90
CA ASN A 779 -33.43 12.42 -22.78
C ASN A 779 -34.68 11.96 -22.02
N LEU A 780 -35.47 12.90 -21.45
CA LEU A 780 -36.53 12.62 -20.48
C LEU A 780 -36.04 11.70 -19.34
N ALA A 781 -34.75 11.75 -19.02
CA ALA A 781 -34.16 11.01 -17.92
C ALA A 781 -34.49 11.69 -16.60
N ARG A 782 -34.56 10.91 -15.51
CA ARG A 782 -34.81 11.48 -14.19
C ARG A 782 -33.62 12.33 -13.75
N TYR A 783 -33.90 13.40 -13.03
CA TYR A 783 -32.87 14.35 -12.61
C TYR A 783 -32.96 14.62 -11.11
N ASN A 784 -31.84 14.44 -10.42
CA ASN A 784 -31.65 14.90 -9.06
C ASN A 784 -30.43 15.83 -9.02
N ALA A 785 -30.56 16.92 -8.28
CA ALA A 785 -29.52 17.91 -8.15
C ALA A 785 -29.43 18.38 -6.70
N GLU A 786 -28.25 18.25 -6.11
CA GLU A 786 -27.89 18.84 -4.82
C GLU A 786 -26.88 19.96 -5.08
N LEU A 787 -27.29 21.20 -4.90
CA LEU A 787 -26.55 22.37 -5.39
C LEU A 787 -26.00 23.22 -4.25
N GLY A 788 -25.59 24.44 -4.57
CA GLY A 788 -25.01 25.36 -3.60
C GLY A 788 -25.98 25.82 -2.53
N GLY A 789 -25.45 26.48 -1.51
CA GLY A 789 -26.23 27.05 -0.44
C GLY A 789 -25.67 28.34 0.14
N LYS A 790 -26.54 29.06 0.85
CA LYS A 790 -26.18 30.23 1.64
C LYS A 790 -26.83 30.12 3.03
N ALA A 791 -26.51 29.03 3.73
CA ALA A 791 -27.24 28.62 4.92
C ALA A 791 -27.27 29.73 6.00
N PRO A 792 -28.47 30.13 6.48
CA PRO A 792 -28.62 31.03 7.60
C PRO A 792 -28.45 30.28 8.93
N LEU A 793 -27.88 30.96 9.92
CA LEU A 793 -27.82 30.49 11.30
C LEU A 793 -28.29 31.60 12.23
N ILE A 794 -29.40 31.37 12.92
CA ILE A 794 -30.03 32.34 13.83
C ILE A 794 -29.58 32.09 15.28
N VAL A 795 -29.16 33.13 16.01
CA VAL A 795 -28.86 33.05 17.45
C VAL A 795 -29.77 34.00 18.20
N PHE A 796 -30.72 33.45 18.95
CA PHE A 796 -31.66 34.22 19.77
C PHE A 796 -31.06 34.60 21.12
N GLU A 797 -31.67 35.59 21.77
CA GLU A 797 -31.28 36.14 23.06
C GLU A 797 -31.28 35.12 24.21
N LYS A 798 -32.11 34.07 24.10
CA LYS A 798 -32.20 32.96 25.06
C LYS A 798 -31.26 31.79 24.72
N ALA A 799 -30.37 31.93 23.73
CA ALA A 799 -29.41 30.89 23.42
C ALA A 799 -28.32 30.76 24.49
N ASN A 800 -27.89 29.54 24.77
CA ASN A 800 -26.61 29.33 25.44
C ASN A 800 -25.46 29.81 24.54
N LEU A 801 -24.91 30.98 24.85
CA LEU A 801 -23.93 31.66 24.00
C LEU A 801 -22.63 30.87 23.79
N GLU A 802 -22.18 30.08 24.77
CA GLU A 802 -20.95 29.29 24.63
C GLU A 802 -21.16 28.17 23.60
N VAL A 803 -22.28 27.45 23.72
CA VAL A 803 -22.65 26.38 22.78
C VAL A 803 -22.94 26.97 21.40
N ALA A 804 -23.63 28.11 21.32
CA ALA A 804 -23.94 28.81 20.07
C ALA A 804 -22.67 29.24 19.34
N VAL A 805 -21.70 29.89 20.01
CA VAL A 805 -20.43 30.29 19.36
C VAL A 805 -19.65 29.08 18.84
N ASN A 806 -19.62 27.98 19.60
CA ASN A 806 -18.99 26.74 19.15
C ASN A 806 -19.73 26.14 17.93
N GLY A 807 -21.06 26.17 17.96
CA GLY A 807 -21.93 25.71 16.88
C GLY A 807 -21.76 26.52 15.61
N VAL A 808 -21.72 27.85 15.71
CA VAL A 808 -21.43 28.77 14.60
C VAL A 808 -20.06 28.45 14.01
N ALA A 809 -19.00 28.44 14.82
CA ALA A 809 -17.65 28.16 14.34
C ALA A 809 -17.55 26.79 13.62
N PHE A 810 -18.21 25.76 14.16
CA PHE A 810 -18.27 24.45 13.52
C PHE A 810 -19.10 24.46 12.22
N GLY A 811 -20.29 25.06 12.24
CA GLY A 811 -21.18 25.22 11.09
C GLY A 811 -20.52 25.94 9.91
N SER A 812 -19.68 26.91 10.21
CA SER A 812 -19.07 27.83 9.25
C SER A 812 -17.70 27.41 8.73
N PHE A 813 -16.83 26.87 9.59
CA PHE A 813 -15.40 26.70 9.26
C PHE A 813 -14.96 25.25 9.07
N ILE A 814 -15.79 24.26 9.40
CA ILE A 814 -15.47 22.86 9.07
C ILE A 814 -15.30 22.68 7.55
N ALA A 815 -14.43 21.77 7.11
CA ALA A 815 -14.05 21.62 5.70
C ALA A 815 -13.55 22.93 5.04
N THR A 816 -13.00 23.86 5.83
CA THR A 816 -12.58 25.19 5.35
C THR A 816 -13.75 25.98 4.73
N GLY A 817 -14.97 25.75 5.22
CA GLY A 817 -16.19 26.36 4.69
C GLY A 817 -16.61 25.88 3.30
N GLN A 818 -15.92 24.88 2.73
CA GLN A 818 -16.23 24.31 1.41
C GLN A 818 -17.35 23.26 1.51
N THR A 819 -18.49 23.64 2.06
CA THR A 819 -19.64 22.76 2.27
C THR A 819 -20.92 23.48 1.88
N CYS A 820 -21.81 22.79 1.15
CA CYS A 820 -23.06 23.37 0.62
C CYS A 820 -24.03 23.83 1.71
N VAL A 821 -23.88 23.32 2.93
CA VAL A 821 -24.64 23.76 4.09
C VAL A 821 -23.81 24.63 5.04
N ALA A 822 -22.68 25.19 4.60
CA ALA A 822 -21.87 26.07 5.45
C ALA A 822 -22.73 27.23 5.98
N ALA A 823 -22.77 27.38 7.30
CA ALA A 823 -23.45 28.51 7.94
C ALA A 823 -22.66 29.78 7.62
N THR A 824 -23.13 30.56 6.65
CA THR A 824 -22.40 31.72 6.11
C THR A 824 -23.08 33.05 6.42
N ARG A 825 -24.39 33.03 6.75
CA ARG A 825 -25.16 34.20 7.21
C ARG A 825 -25.55 33.99 8.67
N ILE A 826 -24.82 34.62 9.59
CA ILE A 826 -25.06 34.49 11.03
C ILE A 826 -25.92 35.68 11.48
N ILE A 827 -27.14 35.37 11.88
CA ILE A 827 -28.20 36.33 12.20
C ILE A 827 -28.37 36.30 13.72
N ILE A 828 -28.01 37.37 14.42
CA ILE A 828 -27.86 37.36 15.88
C ILE A 828 -28.75 38.44 16.48
N HIS A 829 -29.45 38.12 17.57
CA HIS A 829 -30.29 39.10 18.25
C HIS A 829 -29.43 40.25 18.79
N ASN A 830 -29.86 41.50 18.58
CA ASN A 830 -29.05 42.69 18.85
C ASN A 830 -28.54 42.78 20.30
N SER A 831 -29.34 42.31 21.27
CA SER A 831 -28.94 42.29 22.69
C SER A 831 -27.70 41.45 23.01
N ILE A 832 -27.33 40.50 22.15
CA ILE A 832 -26.18 39.59 22.34
C ILE A 832 -25.13 39.68 21.22
N LEU A 833 -25.40 40.46 20.17
CA LEU A 833 -24.56 40.58 18.97
C LEU A 833 -23.09 40.91 19.31
N ALA A 834 -22.84 41.94 20.12
CA ALA A 834 -21.49 42.36 20.48
C ALA A 834 -20.71 41.24 21.20
N THR A 835 -21.35 40.56 22.14
CA THR A 835 -20.76 39.45 22.91
C THR A 835 -20.45 38.24 22.01
N VAL A 836 -21.35 37.90 21.09
CA VAL A 836 -21.15 36.80 20.14
C VAL A 836 -20.05 37.14 19.14
N GLU A 837 -20.02 38.35 18.60
CA GLU A 837 -18.98 38.84 17.68
C GLU A 837 -17.58 38.71 18.31
N GLU A 838 -17.41 39.19 19.55
CA GLU A 838 -16.13 39.10 20.26
C GLU A 838 -15.67 37.65 20.44
N LYS A 839 -16.54 36.80 21.01
CA LYS A 839 -16.21 35.39 21.28
C LYS A 839 -15.94 34.61 19.99
N LEU A 840 -16.69 34.89 18.93
CA LEU A 840 -16.51 34.23 17.64
C LEU A 840 -15.21 34.71 16.95
N SER A 841 -14.87 35.99 17.04
CA SER A 841 -13.58 36.52 16.57
C SER A 841 -12.39 35.87 17.29
N GLN A 842 -12.47 35.69 18.61
CA GLN A 842 -11.45 34.97 19.39
C GLN A 842 -11.33 33.50 18.96
N LYS A 843 -12.46 32.82 18.72
CA LYS A 843 -12.49 31.44 18.22
C LYS A 843 -11.87 31.33 16.83
N ALA A 844 -12.24 32.21 15.90
CA ALA A 844 -11.70 32.28 14.55
C ALA A 844 -10.18 32.49 14.54
N LYS A 845 -9.67 33.44 15.35
CA LYS A 845 -8.21 33.65 15.55
C LYS A 845 -7.50 32.43 16.15
N SER A 846 -8.17 31.69 17.05
CA SER A 846 -7.64 30.44 17.61
C SER A 846 -7.57 29.31 16.58
N ILE A 847 -8.53 29.23 15.66
CA ILE A 847 -8.48 28.29 14.54
C ILE A 847 -7.33 28.67 13.60
N ALA A 848 -7.23 29.94 13.20
CA ALA A 848 -6.19 30.44 12.29
C ALA A 848 -4.76 30.14 12.79
N ARG A 849 -4.49 30.38 14.09
CA ARG A 849 -3.18 30.08 14.71
C ARG A 849 -2.83 28.59 14.72
N ARG A 850 -3.84 27.72 14.61
CA ARG A 850 -3.66 26.26 14.59
C ARG A 850 -3.85 25.67 13.19
N MET A 851 -3.81 26.47 12.14
CA MET A 851 -3.73 25.95 10.77
C MET A 851 -2.29 25.55 10.45
N GLY A 852 -2.12 24.48 9.68
CA GLY A 852 -0.84 23.92 9.30
C GLY A 852 -1.04 22.81 8.27
N SER A 853 -0.13 21.84 8.22
CA SER A 853 -0.25 20.71 7.31
C SER A 853 -1.58 19.97 7.54
N PRO A 854 -2.35 19.64 6.48
CA PRO A 854 -3.57 18.83 6.62
C PRO A 854 -3.31 17.46 7.26
N THR A 855 -2.11 16.90 7.12
CA THR A 855 -1.74 15.60 7.71
C THR A 855 -1.38 15.69 9.20
N ASN A 856 -1.28 16.89 9.76
CA ASN A 856 -1.00 17.09 11.18
C ASN A 856 -2.30 17.01 11.99
N THR A 857 -2.33 16.13 12.99
CA THR A 857 -3.51 15.91 13.86
C THR A 857 -3.87 17.12 14.72
N ASN A 858 -2.93 18.06 14.91
CA ASN A 858 -3.14 19.33 15.60
C ASN A 858 -3.66 20.44 14.68
N SER A 859 -3.57 20.27 13.36
CA SER A 859 -4.09 21.23 12.40
C SER A 859 -5.61 21.32 12.51
N ALA A 860 -6.10 22.53 12.75
CA ALA A 860 -7.52 22.78 12.99
C ALA A 860 -8.33 22.83 11.69
N MET A 861 -7.71 23.28 10.60
CA MET A 861 -8.35 23.54 9.31
C MET A 861 -7.28 23.53 8.20
N GLY A 862 -7.63 23.02 7.02
CA GLY A 862 -6.73 22.94 5.86
C GLY A 862 -6.88 24.10 4.88
N PRO A 863 -6.26 24.03 3.68
CA PRO A 863 -6.43 25.00 2.61
C PRO A 863 -7.79 24.88 1.89
N LEU A 864 -8.05 25.81 0.96
CA LEU A 864 -9.05 25.67 -0.10
C LEU A 864 -8.56 24.68 -1.18
N ILE A 865 -9.46 24.11 -1.97
CA ILE A 865 -9.13 23.01 -2.90
C ILE A 865 -8.22 23.41 -4.07
N SER A 866 -8.24 24.68 -4.51
CA SER A 866 -7.55 25.09 -5.73
C SER A 866 -7.27 26.58 -5.78
N SER A 867 -6.35 26.99 -6.66
CA SER A 867 -6.09 28.39 -6.95
C SER A 867 -7.34 29.13 -7.44
N LYS A 868 -8.19 28.47 -8.23
CA LYS A 868 -9.44 29.05 -8.73
C LYS A 868 -10.40 29.35 -7.57
N GLN A 869 -10.54 28.41 -6.63
CA GLN A 869 -11.40 28.59 -5.46
C GLN A 869 -10.87 29.70 -4.55
N LEU A 870 -9.56 29.75 -4.32
CA LEU A 870 -8.93 30.84 -3.58
C LEU A 870 -9.20 32.21 -4.23
N GLY A 871 -9.06 32.31 -5.56
CA GLY A 871 -9.37 33.53 -6.31
C GLY A 871 -10.82 33.98 -6.14
N ASN A 872 -11.79 33.05 -6.16
CA ASN A 872 -13.20 33.36 -5.92
C ASN A 872 -13.45 33.92 -4.51
N VAL A 873 -12.90 33.26 -3.50
CA VAL A 873 -13.05 33.70 -2.10
C VAL A 873 -12.42 35.07 -1.88
N VAL A 874 -11.20 35.28 -2.39
CA VAL A 874 -10.50 36.57 -2.32
C VAL A 874 -11.31 37.67 -3.02
N GLY A 875 -11.81 37.40 -4.23
CA GLY A 875 -12.57 38.39 -5.00
C GLY A 875 -13.83 38.87 -4.29
N LEU A 876 -14.64 37.96 -3.73
CA LEU A 876 -15.85 38.33 -2.99
C LEU A 876 -15.55 39.08 -1.68
N VAL A 877 -14.47 38.71 -0.99
CA VAL A 877 -14.05 39.42 0.23
C VAL A 877 -13.53 40.82 -0.10
N ASP A 878 -12.67 40.94 -1.10
CA ASP A 878 -12.09 42.21 -1.53
C ASP A 878 -13.17 43.17 -2.04
N ASP A 879 -14.16 42.68 -2.80
CA ASP A 879 -15.32 43.47 -3.24
C ASP A 879 -16.13 44.00 -2.05
N ALA A 880 -16.46 43.14 -1.08
CA ALA A 880 -17.20 43.57 0.11
C ALA A 880 -16.43 44.63 0.92
N VAL A 881 -15.12 44.43 1.11
CA VAL A 881 -14.26 45.38 1.84
C VAL A 881 -14.10 46.70 1.09
N ALA A 882 -13.94 46.66 -0.24
CA ALA A 882 -13.86 47.86 -1.07
C ALA A 882 -15.16 48.68 -1.03
N ASN A 883 -16.30 48.02 -0.85
CA ASN A 883 -17.60 48.66 -0.65
C ASN A 883 -17.88 49.05 0.82
N GLY A 884 -16.87 49.02 1.70
CA GLY A 884 -16.96 49.53 3.06
C GLY A 884 -17.37 48.51 4.13
N ALA A 885 -17.43 47.21 3.83
CA ALA A 885 -17.70 46.19 4.83
C ALA A 885 -16.62 46.16 5.92
N ARG A 886 -17.02 45.95 7.18
CA ARG A 886 -16.10 45.89 8.31
C ARG A 886 -15.51 44.49 8.44
N VAL A 887 -14.18 44.39 8.42
CA VAL A 887 -13.46 43.15 8.71
C VAL A 887 -13.30 42.98 10.21
N VAL A 888 -14.00 42.01 10.80
CA VAL A 888 -13.90 41.67 12.23
C VAL A 888 -12.62 40.87 12.51
N CYS A 889 -12.31 39.90 11.63
CA CYS A 889 -11.04 39.17 11.60
C CYS A 889 -10.82 38.49 10.24
N GLY A 890 -9.58 38.08 9.96
CA GLY A 890 -9.22 37.39 8.72
C GLY A 890 -9.18 38.34 7.53
N GLY A 891 -9.79 37.94 6.42
CA GLY A 891 -10.02 38.80 5.25
C GLY A 891 -8.88 38.85 4.24
N LYS A 892 -7.77 38.14 4.47
CA LYS A 892 -6.63 38.07 3.54
C LYS A 892 -6.06 36.66 3.51
N ARG A 893 -5.49 36.27 2.37
CA ARG A 893 -4.75 35.00 2.22
C ARG A 893 -3.68 34.88 3.31
N MET A 894 -3.51 33.67 3.85
CA MET A 894 -2.45 33.41 4.82
C MET A 894 -1.07 33.45 4.14
N THR A 895 -0.10 34.04 4.84
CA THR A 895 1.31 34.07 4.44
C THR A 895 2.18 33.74 5.65
N GLY A 896 3.45 33.39 5.41
CA GLY A 896 4.39 33.01 6.48
C GLY A 896 4.31 31.55 6.87
N ILE A 897 4.80 31.24 8.07
CA ILE A 897 5.05 29.87 8.56
C ILE A 897 4.07 29.52 9.68
N SER A 898 3.49 28.32 9.63
CA SER A 898 2.64 27.78 10.68
C SER A 898 3.42 27.56 11.98
N GLU A 899 2.89 28.08 13.09
CA GLU A 899 3.41 27.82 14.44
C GLU A 899 3.23 26.35 14.88
N VAL A 900 2.34 25.60 14.22
CA VAL A 900 2.02 24.21 14.59
C VAL A 900 3.09 23.24 14.10
N ASP A 901 3.60 23.44 12.88
CA ASP A 901 4.48 22.46 12.22
C ASP A 901 5.43 23.01 11.17
N GLY A 902 5.57 24.34 11.07
CA GLY A 902 6.48 24.94 10.10
C GLY A 902 5.97 24.96 8.65
N THR A 903 4.70 24.60 8.40
CA THR A 903 4.10 24.68 7.05
C THR A 903 4.17 26.10 6.51
N ASN A 904 4.70 26.28 5.29
CA ASN A 904 4.70 27.57 4.60
C ASN A 904 3.35 27.82 3.92
N PHE A 905 2.55 28.73 4.45
CA PHE A 905 1.22 29.02 3.90
C PHE A 905 1.25 29.59 2.47
N ALA A 906 2.38 30.15 2.04
CA ALA A 906 2.53 30.68 0.68
C ALA A 906 2.54 29.57 -0.39
N GLU A 907 2.91 28.34 -0.02
CA GLU A 907 3.00 27.18 -0.93
C GLU A 907 1.66 26.49 -1.18
N GLY A 908 0.58 26.90 -0.50
CA GLY A 908 -0.75 26.30 -0.64
C GLY A 908 -1.87 27.33 -0.68
N TYR A 909 -3.11 26.87 -0.80
CA TYR A 909 -4.29 27.73 -0.93
C TYR A 909 -4.94 28.08 0.41
N PHE A 910 -4.15 28.54 1.37
CA PHE A 910 -4.62 28.81 2.72
C PHE A 910 -5.34 30.16 2.84
N PHE A 911 -6.56 30.14 3.38
CA PHE A 911 -7.35 31.32 3.71
C PHE A 911 -7.89 31.19 5.15
N PRO A 912 -7.72 32.20 6.01
CA PRO A 912 -8.08 32.08 7.42
C PRO A 912 -9.61 32.23 7.59
N PRO A 913 -10.16 31.72 8.72
CA PRO A 913 -11.52 32.06 9.14
C PRO A 913 -11.74 33.57 9.13
N THR A 914 -12.72 34.02 8.36
CA THR A 914 -12.98 35.43 8.07
C THR A 914 -14.39 35.80 8.46
N ILE A 915 -14.52 36.92 9.17
CA ILE A 915 -15.80 37.42 9.66
C ILE A 915 -15.96 38.86 9.17
N LEU A 916 -17.02 39.12 8.42
CA LEU A 916 -17.41 40.44 7.96
C LEU A 916 -18.72 40.87 8.62
N ALA A 917 -18.90 42.18 8.80
CA ALA A 917 -20.09 42.76 9.37
C ALA A 917 -20.41 44.11 8.70
N SER A 918 -21.63 44.60 8.90
CA SER A 918 -22.00 45.95 8.49
C SER A 918 -21.11 47.03 9.15
N SER A 919 -20.96 48.14 8.44
CA SER A 919 -20.38 49.39 8.92
C SER A 919 -21.39 50.53 8.70
N PRO A 920 -21.17 51.75 9.23
CA PRO A 920 -22.02 52.89 8.91
C PRO A 920 -22.14 53.20 7.42
N GLU A 921 -21.13 52.82 6.63
CA GLU A 921 -21.04 53.09 5.18
C GLU A 921 -21.50 51.90 4.33
N CYS A 922 -21.63 50.71 4.92
CA CYS A 922 -21.96 49.46 4.22
C CYS A 922 -22.97 48.62 5.00
N ASP A 923 -24.15 48.45 4.42
CA ASP A 923 -25.12 47.42 4.82
C ASP A 923 -24.73 46.09 4.17
N ILE A 924 -24.20 45.15 4.96
CA ILE A 924 -23.69 43.87 4.45
C ILE A 924 -24.79 43.06 3.75
N THR A 925 -26.07 43.25 4.09
CA THR A 925 -27.20 42.53 3.47
C THR A 925 -27.44 42.91 2.00
N LYS A 926 -26.85 44.03 1.56
CA LYS A 926 -26.95 44.52 0.17
C LYS A 926 -25.73 44.18 -0.68
N THR A 927 -24.75 43.47 -0.13
CA THR A 927 -23.51 43.11 -0.83
C THR A 927 -23.66 41.82 -1.64
N SER A 928 -22.81 41.66 -2.66
CA SER A 928 -22.67 40.41 -3.44
C SER A 928 -22.44 39.20 -2.53
N ILE A 929 -21.52 39.33 -1.57
CA ILE A 929 -21.17 38.25 -0.63
C ILE A 929 -22.33 37.82 0.29
N TRP A 930 -23.39 38.62 0.45
CA TRP A 930 -24.61 38.18 1.16
C TRP A 930 -25.44 37.20 0.33
N ARG A 931 -25.47 37.37 -0.99
CA ARG A 931 -26.24 36.54 -1.93
C ARG A 931 -25.45 35.36 -2.47
N GLU A 932 -24.20 35.58 -2.81
CA GLU A 932 -23.36 34.61 -3.51
C GLU A 932 -22.68 33.61 -2.56
N GLU A 933 -22.56 32.37 -3.01
CA GLU A 933 -21.83 31.32 -2.29
C GLU A 933 -20.32 31.48 -2.50
N ALA A 934 -19.62 31.99 -1.48
CA ALA A 934 -18.17 32.09 -1.53
C ALA A 934 -17.47 30.72 -1.50
N PHE A 935 -18.09 29.73 -0.83
CA PHE A 935 -17.58 28.37 -0.64
C PHE A 935 -16.16 28.36 -0.06
N GLY A 936 -15.98 29.12 1.02
CA GLY A 936 -14.73 29.26 1.76
C GLY A 936 -15.03 29.68 3.20
N PRO A 937 -14.02 29.88 4.05
CA PRO A 937 -14.21 30.06 5.49
C PRO A 937 -14.56 31.52 5.80
N VAL A 938 -15.64 32.04 5.19
CA VAL A 938 -16.10 33.44 5.28
C VAL A 938 -17.54 33.49 5.75
N ILE A 939 -17.79 34.26 6.81
CA ILE A 939 -19.14 34.47 7.35
C ILE A 939 -19.49 35.94 7.53
N LEU A 940 -20.78 36.22 7.51
CA LEU A 940 -21.36 37.55 7.67
C LEU A 940 -22.17 37.61 8.96
N LEU A 941 -22.00 38.68 9.75
CA LEU A 941 -22.80 38.93 10.95
C LEU A 941 -23.85 40.01 10.69
N VAL A 942 -25.11 39.71 11.02
CA VAL A 942 -26.24 40.64 10.91
C VAL A 942 -27.07 40.61 12.18
N GLY A 943 -27.47 41.79 12.65
CA GLY A 943 -28.32 41.98 13.82
C GLY A 943 -29.81 41.90 13.49
N PHE A 944 -30.64 41.52 14.47
CA PHE A 944 -32.12 41.61 14.38
C PHE A 944 -32.75 41.93 15.74
N GLU A 945 -33.99 42.40 15.75
CA GLU A 945 -34.77 42.74 16.96
C GLU A 945 -35.98 41.81 17.20
N SER A 946 -36.55 41.22 16.15
CA SER A 946 -37.76 40.39 16.28
C SER A 946 -37.64 39.03 15.58
N GLU A 947 -38.42 38.04 16.03
CA GLU A 947 -38.51 36.71 15.41
C GLU A 947 -38.88 36.82 13.91
N GLN A 948 -39.80 37.73 13.55
CA GLN A 948 -40.20 37.99 12.18
C GLN A 948 -39.08 38.57 11.33
N GLU A 949 -38.26 39.45 11.90
CA GLU A 949 -37.09 40.00 11.21
C GLU A 949 -36.01 38.93 10.99
N ALA A 950 -35.76 38.08 12.00
CA ALA A 950 -34.84 36.96 11.86
C ALA A 950 -35.25 36.01 10.73
N LEU A 951 -36.55 35.67 10.65
CA LEU A 951 -37.11 34.85 9.58
C LEU A 951 -36.98 35.52 8.22
N LYS A 952 -37.28 36.83 8.13
CA LYS A 952 -37.11 37.61 6.91
C LYS A 952 -35.66 37.55 6.42
N LEU A 953 -34.69 37.76 7.31
CA LEU A 953 -33.26 37.68 6.97
C LEU A 953 -32.83 36.27 6.60
N ALA A 954 -33.32 35.24 7.31
CA ALA A 954 -32.98 33.85 7.03
C ALA A 954 -33.45 33.42 5.64
N ASN A 955 -34.70 33.76 5.29
CA ASN A 955 -35.31 33.44 4.00
C ASN A 955 -34.92 34.43 2.89
N ASP A 956 -34.12 35.46 3.17
CA ASP A 956 -33.60 36.41 2.18
C ASP A 956 -32.44 35.82 1.35
N SER A 957 -32.73 34.73 0.63
CA SER A 957 -31.76 33.99 -0.19
C SER A 957 -32.50 33.21 -1.27
N GLU A 958 -31.90 33.08 -2.46
CA GLU A 958 -32.45 32.17 -3.49
C GLU A 958 -32.24 30.69 -3.11
N PHE A 959 -31.25 30.41 -2.26
CA PHE A 959 -30.91 29.09 -1.73
C PHE A 959 -31.75 28.72 -0.51
N GLY A 960 -31.98 27.42 -0.34
CA GLY A 960 -32.73 26.84 0.77
C GLY A 960 -32.30 25.39 1.06
N LEU A 961 -30.99 25.14 1.14
CA LEU A 961 -30.47 23.79 1.41
C LEU A 961 -30.55 23.45 2.90
N GLY A 962 -29.79 24.16 3.73
CA GLY A 962 -29.73 23.96 5.16
C GLY A 962 -29.87 25.27 5.92
N ALA A 963 -30.36 25.19 7.15
CA ALA A 963 -30.43 26.31 8.08
C ALA A 963 -30.28 25.82 9.52
N ALA A 964 -29.95 26.72 10.44
CA ALA A 964 -29.94 26.39 11.85
C ALA A 964 -30.38 27.54 12.76
N LEU A 965 -30.79 27.21 13.98
CA LEU A 965 -31.11 28.19 15.01
C LEU A 965 -30.68 27.72 16.40
N TRP A 966 -30.27 28.67 17.24
CA TRP A 966 -29.93 28.46 18.64
C TRP A 966 -30.88 29.25 19.55
N THR A 967 -31.53 28.54 20.46
CA THR A 967 -32.39 29.07 21.52
C THR A 967 -32.67 27.97 22.55
N ASP A 968 -32.79 28.33 23.84
CA ASP A 968 -33.31 27.42 24.87
C ASP A 968 -34.85 27.51 25.01
N ASP A 969 -35.51 28.38 24.24
CA ASP A 969 -36.97 28.47 24.17
C ASP A 969 -37.54 27.48 23.17
N LEU A 970 -38.09 26.36 23.67
CA LEU A 970 -38.67 25.30 22.86
C LEU A 970 -39.79 25.79 21.92
N SER A 971 -40.61 26.75 22.38
CA SER A 971 -41.72 27.26 21.58
C SER A 971 -41.22 28.13 20.43
N GLN A 972 -40.20 28.96 20.69
CA GLN A 972 -39.50 29.72 19.65
C GLN A 972 -38.80 28.77 18.68
N ALA A 973 -38.13 27.73 19.19
CA ALA A 973 -37.45 26.77 18.34
C ALA A 973 -38.39 26.11 17.33
N PHE A 974 -39.55 25.63 17.81
CA PHE A 974 -40.56 25.00 16.96
C PHE A 974 -41.10 25.97 15.90
N ARG A 975 -41.63 27.13 16.33
CA ARG A 975 -42.22 28.13 15.41
C ARG A 975 -41.26 28.60 14.34
N VAL A 976 -40.01 28.88 14.71
CA VAL A 976 -39.01 29.40 13.77
C VAL A 976 -38.57 28.28 12.82
N SER A 977 -38.37 27.06 13.32
CA SER A 977 -37.94 25.94 12.47
C SER A 977 -38.94 25.59 11.36
N GLU A 978 -40.25 25.70 11.61
CA GLU A 978 -41.28 25.45 10.58
C GLU A 978 -41.35 26.54 9.50
N GLN A 979 -40.89 27.76 9.81
CA GLN A 979 -41.01 28.92 8.92
C GLN A 979 -39.73 29.21 8.11
N ILE A 980 -38.61 28.56 8.45
CA ILE A 980 -37.39 28.68 7.64
C ILE A 980 -37.55 27.87 6.35
N GLU A 981 -37.33 28.51 5.21
CA GLU A 981 -37.44 27.90 3.89
C GLU A 981 -36.14 27.15 3.56
N SER A 982 -35.91 26.01 4.20
CA SER A 982 -34.75 25.14 3.96
C SER A 982 -35.09 23.66 4.07
N GLY A 983 -34.43 22.82 3.27
CA GLY A 983 -34.73 21.39 3.24
C GLY A 983 -34.24 20.62 4.46
N ILE A 984 -33.27 21.15 5.20
CA ILE A 984 -32.90 20.66 6.54
C ILE A 984 -32.72 21.83 7.50
N VAL A 985 -33.33 21.73 8.69
CA VAL A 985 -33.22 22.73 9.75
C VAL A 985 -32.68 22.07 11.02
N TRP A 986 -31.58 22.60 11.55
CA TRP A 986 -31.01 22.15 12.82
C TRP A 986 -31.35 23.10 13.97
N VAL A 987 -31.80 22.56 15.09
CA VAL A 987 -31.99 23.31 16.34
C VAL A 987 -30.88 22.95 17.32
N ASN A 988 -30.13 23.95 17.79
CA ASN A 988 -29.01 23.80 18.73
C ASN A 988 -27.90 22.84 18.25
N THR A 989 -27.74 22.65 16.93
CA THR A 989 -26.71 21.79 16.31
C THR A 989 -26.47 22.19 14.85
N HIS A 990 -25.50 21.58 14.17
CA HIS A 990 -25.24 21.80 12.74
C HIS A 990 -24.57 20.56 12.11
N HIS A 991 -24.65 20.41 10.77
CA HIS A 991 -23.97 19.37 9.97
C HIS A 991 -24.30 17.92 10.36
N ARG A 992 -25.28 17.70 11.25
CA ARG A 992 -25.71 16.35 11.63
C ARG A 992 -26.59 15.80 10.54
N ASN A 993 -26.17 14.67 9.97
CA ASN A 993 -26.89 13.98 8.92
C ASN A 993 -26.85 12.47 9.19
N ASP A 994 -28.02 11.87 9.25
CA ASP A 994 -28.19 10.41 9.35
C ASP A 994 -28.62 9.87 7.98
N PRO A 995 -28.19 8.66 7.55
CA PRO A 995 -28.61 8.09 6.27
C PRO A 995 -30.13 8.00 6.09
N SER A 996 -30.89 7.94 7.19
CA SER A 996 -32.36 7.92 7.17
C SER A 996 -33.03 9.28 6.98
N SER A 997 -32.28 10.38 7.15
CA SER A 997 -32.82 11.75 7.08
C SER A 997 -32.73 12.27 5.64
N PRO A 998 -33.86 12.60 4.99
CA PRO A 998 -33.86 13.19 3.66
C PRO A 998 -32.98 14.43 3.60
N TRP A 999 -32.30 14.60 2.47
CA TRP A 999 -31.39 15.70 2.22
C TRP A 999 -31.64 16.23 0.82
N GLY A 1000 -32.13 17.47 0.73
CA GLY A 1000 -32.39 18.15 -0.54
C GLY A 1000 -32.67 19.62 -0.32
N GLY A 1001 -32.63 20.42 -1.38
CA GLY A 1001 -32.99 21.85 -1.32
C GLY A 1001 -34.51 22.07 -1.30
N ALA A 1002 -34.98 22.99 -0.46
CA ALA A 1002 -36.36 23.48 -0.50
C ALA A 1002 -36.62 24.40 -1.70
N THR A 1003 -35.58 25.08 -2.19
CA THR A 1003 -35.63 25.95 -3.37
C THR A 1003 -34.84 25.34 -4.53
N THR A 1004 -35.23 25.71 -5.76
CA THR A 1004 -34.62 25.19 -6.99
C THR A 1004 -33.16 25.62 -7.19
N ALA A 1005 -32.72 26.70 -6.55
CA ALA A 1005 -31.31 27.11 -6.58
C ALA A 1005 -30.41 26.18 -5.76
N SER A 1006 -30.96 25.54 -4.72
CA SER A 1006 -30.28 24.56 -3.88
C SER A 1006 -30.48 23.11 -4.30
N GLY A 1007 -31.49 22.82 -5.13
CA GLY A 1007 -31.60 21.48 -5.69
C GLY A 1007 -32.98 21.12 -6.22
N VAL A 1008 -33.06 19.89 -6.74
CA VAL A 1008 -34.29 19.22 -7.16
C VAL A 1008 -34.21 17.75 -6.74
N GLY A 1009 -35.25 17.28 -6.06
CA GLY A 1009 -35.30 15.94 -5.48
C GLY A 1009 -34.64 15.88 -4.10
N SER A 1010 -34.38 14.66 -3.63
CA SER A 1010 -33.73 14.40 -2.35
C SER A 1010 -32.77 13.23 -2.49
N GLU A 1011 -31.67 13.31 -1.77
CA GLU A 1011 -30.81 12.20 -1.37
C GLU A 1011 -31.17 11.73 0.04
N ASN A 1012 -30.55 10.63 0.50
CA ASN A 1012 -30.85 9.95 1.78
C ASN A 1012 -32.31 9.47 1.93
N GLY A 1013 -32.56 8.82 3.06
CA GLY A 1013 -33.89 8.34 3.43
C GLY A 1013 -34.42 7.26 2.49
N VAL A 1014 -35.68 6.91 2.68
CA VAL A 1014 -36.39 6.00 1.78
C VAL A 1014 -36.70 6.70 0.45
N GLU A 1015 -36.78 8.03 0.49
CA GLU A 1015 -36.97 8.94 -0.64
C GLU A 1015 -35.89 8.74 -1.69
N ALA A 1016 -34.61 8.61 -1.31
CA ALA A 1016 -33.54 8.31 -2.26
C ALA A 1016 -33.72 6.94 -2.92
N TYR A 1017 -34.08 5.90 -2.17
CA TYR A 1017 -34.36 4.57 -2.74
C TYR A 1017 -35.51 4.65 -3.77
N TYR A 1018 -36.58 5.39 -3.46
CA TYR A 1018 -37.67 5.63 -4.41
C TYR A 1018 -37.23 6.47 -5.63
N ALA A 1019 -36.34 7.44 -5.45
CA ALA A 1019 -35.80 8.24 -6.54
C ALA A 1019 -34.95 7.42 -7.53
N TYR A 1020 -34.48 6.23 -7.13
CA TYR A 1020 -33.74 5.27 -7.94
C TYR A 1020 -34.59 4.08 -8.45
N THR A 1021 -35.92 4.11 -8.26
CA THR A 1021 -36.86 3.10 -8.77
C THR A 1021 -38.06 3.73 -9.47
N THR A 1022 -38.76 2.97 -10.31
CA THR A 1022 -40.08 3.33 -10.82
C THR A 1022 -41.15 2.39 -10.27
N THR A 1023 -42.34 2.94 -10.07
CA THR A 1023 -43.52 2.19 -9.64
C THR A 1023 -44.13 1.48 -10.83
N LYS A 1024 -44.43 0.19 -10.66
CA LYS A 1024 -45.20 -0.63 -11.60
C LYS A 1024 -46.44 -1.15 -10.87
N SER A 1025 -47.62 -0.74 -11.34
CA SER A 1025 -48.88 -1.36 -10.90
C SER A 1025 -49.11 -2.60 -11.73
N ILE A 1026 -49.46 -3.71 -11.07
CA ILE A 1026 -49.88 -4.92 -11.77
C ILE A 1026 -51.17 -5.44 -11.12
N ILE A 1027 -52.12 -5.68 -11.99
CA ILE A 1027 -53.48 -6.11 -11.67
C ILE A 1027 -53.68 -7.47 -12.31
N ILE A 1028 -54.04 -8.47 -11.51
CA ILE A 1028 -54.40 -9.79 -11.98
C ILE A 1028 -55.89 -10.01 -11.77
N ASN A 1029 -56.60 -10.41 -12.81
CA ASN A 1029 -57.92 -10.99 -12.69
C ASN A 1029 -57.79 -12.46 -12.26
N TYR A 1030 -58.37 -12.79 -11.11
CA TYR A 1030 -58.39 -14.16 -10.57
C TYR A 1030 -59.80 -14.79 -10.60
N ALA A 1031 -60.76 -14.15 -11.29
CA ALA A 1031 -62.06 -14.75 -11.58
C ALA A 1031 -61.91 -16.07 -12.35
N ALA A 1032 -62.89 -16.95 -12.20
CA ALA A 1032 -62.99 -18.14 -13.06
C ALA A 1032 -63.31 -17.72 -14.50
N GLY A 1033 -62.95 -18.54 -15.49
CA GLY A 1033 -63.05 -18.15 -16.91
C GLY A 1033 -64.49 -17.86 -17.37
N ASP A 1034 -65.47 -18.54 -16.80
CA ASP A 1034 -66.90 -18.32 -17.02
C ASP A 1034 -67.40 -17.01 -16.41
N GLU A 1035 -66.93 -16.64 -15.22
CA GLU A 1035 -67.22 -15.34 -14.61
C GLU A 1035 -66.57 -14.19 -15.36
N ALA A 1036 -65.31 -14.36 -15.78
CA ALA A 1036 -64.59 -13.36 -16.58
C ALA A 1036 -65.23 -13.17 -17.97
N ALA A 1037 -65.86 -14.20 -18.54
CA ALA A 1037 -66.60 -14.08 -19.79
C ALA A 1037 -67.85 -13.19 -19.67
N ALA A 1038 -68.37 -12.99 -18.45
CA ALA A 1038 -69.49 -12.07 -18.24
C ALA A 1038 -69.11 -10.60 -18.46
N ASP A 1039 -67.81 -10.27 -18.38
CA ASP A 1039 -67.24 -8.94 -18.62
C ASP A 1039 -66.98 -8.66 -20.12
N ASP A 1040 -67.43 -9.54 -21.04
CA ASP A 1040 -67.34 -9.30 -22.48
C ASP A 1040 -68.17 -8.07 -22.87
N TRP A 1041 -67.47 -6.94 -23.02
CA TRP A 1041 -68.03 -5.66 -23.45
C TRP A 1041 -68.69 -5.72 -24.82
N PHE A 1042 -68.33 -6.70 -25.64
CA PHE A 1042 -68.84 -6.87 -27.00
C PHE A 1042 -69.77 -8.07 -27.14
N ARG A 1043 -70.27 -8.64 -26.03
CA ARG A 1043 -71.21 -9.77 -26.06
C ARG A 1043 -72.47 -9.41 -26.86
N GLU A 1044 -72.96 -10.36 -27.64
CA GLU A 1044 -74.13 -10.16 -28.52
C GLU A 1044 -75.47 -10.19 -27.76
N ASP A 1045 -75.50 -10.77 -26.55
CA ASP A 1045 -76.71 -10.78 -25.75
C ASP A 1045 -76.90 -9.45 -24.99
N GLY A 1046 -78.16 -9.07 -24.74
CA GLY A 1046 -78.51 -7.79 -24.09
C GLY A 1046 -78.23 -7.76 -22.58
N ALA A 1047 -77.33 -8.60 -22.06
CA ALA A 1047 -76.99 -8.63 -20.65
C ALA A 1047 -76.19 -7.38 -20.24
N GLN A 1048 -76.34 -6.99 -18.97
CA GLN A 1048 -75.69 -5.79 -18.44
C GLN A 1048 -74.18 -6.04 -18.26
N VAL A 1049 -73.34 -5.35 -19.03
CA VAL A 1049 -71.86 -5.39 -18.87
C VAL A 1049 -71.41 -4.26 -17.95
N ARG A 1050 -70.38 -4.50 -17.12
CA ARG A 1050 -69.73 -3.48 -16.28
C ARG A 1050 -68.36 -3.09 -16.84
N TYR A 1051 -68.00 -1.81 -16.75
CA TYR A 1051 -66.64 -1.33 -16.98
C TYR A 1051 -65.88 -1.37 -15.65
N GLY A 1052 -65.18 -2.47 -15.39
CA GLY A 1052 -64.39 -2.68 -14.17
C GLY A 1052 -65.17 -3.31 -13.02
#